data_AF-A0A1U7TYF7-F1
#
_entry.id   AF-A0A1U7TYF7-F1
#
_cell.length_a   1.000
_cell.length_b   1.000
_cell.length_c   1.000
_cell.angle_alpha   90.00
_cell.angle_beta   90.00
_cell.angle_gamma   90.00
#
_symmetry.space_group_name_H-M   'P 1'
#
loop_
_entity.id
_entity.type
_entity.pdbx_description
1 polymer ?
#
loop_
_entity_poly.entity_id
_entity_poly.type
_entity_poly.pdbx_seq_one_letter_code
_entity_poly.pdbx_strand_id
1 'polypeptide(L)'
;MSPDVPLLNDYKQDFFLKRFPQTVLGGPRLRLGYCAPPYIYVNQIILFLMPWVWGGIGTLLYQLSILKDYYTAALSGGLMLLTAIVIQFTSLYARNKSVTVERILTTDILAEEDEHEFTSCAGAETIKFLIPGKKYIANTVFHSVLAGLVCGLGTWYLLPNRITLLYGSMGGTALLFVFGWITLCIGEYSLIVNTATETATFQTQDAYEITPLMRPLYIFFFVSVDLAHRFMVDIPALEQTNQILHILFIFLPFLWALGTLPPPDALVLWAMEQILEFGLGGSSMSTHLRLLIMFIISAGTAITSYFIPSTVGVVLFMTGLGFLLSLNLSNMDFVFKHSVTRHRAGAKSKALPSGSEKHFTWKEYLFYIIILVLALLETGLIHHFAGFSQISKSNSQAIVGYGLMILLIILWILREIQSVYILGIFRNPFYPKDVQTVSVFLEKQKMLMKIGISRRILLTLVSPFAMIAFLSLDSSLQGLHSVSISIGFTRAFRMVWQHTENALLETVIVSALHIISSTDLWWNRSLDTGIRLLLVGIMRDRLIQFISKLQFAVTVLLASWTEKKRRKTTTVLCILNTILSPFVLVFIVFSTLLSSPLLPLFTLPVFFVGFPRPIQSWPGTVGTAACMCADTVYYYQMVPRLTIALQTAMAAGSLGLLLPGSHYLGRFQDRLIWIMILEHGYTYCCINIK
;
A
#
# COMPACT_ATOMS: atom_id res chain seq x y z
N MET A 1 18.64 -26.93 -17.31
CA MET A 1 18.64 -25.89 -18.34
C MET A 1 20.04 -25.85 -18.92
N SER A 2 20.15 -26.08 -20.23
CA SER A 2 21.41 -26.05 -20.99
C SER A 2 22.09 -24.69 -20.81
N PRO A 3 23.43 -24.59 -20.81
CA PRO A 3 24.16 -23.33 -20.71
C PRO A 3 23.87 -22.30 -21.82
N ASP A 4 23.18 -22.70 -22.89
CA ASP A 4 22.89 -21.85 -24.07
C ASP A 4 21.42 -21.39 -24.16
N VAL A 5 20.64 -21.49 -23.08
CA VAL A 5 19.26 -20.96 -23.10
C VAL A 5 19.34 -19.44 -22.96
N PRO A 6 18.98 -18.65 -23.99
CA PRO A 6 19.01 -17.20 -23.93
C PRO A 6 18.03 -16.69 -22.85
N LEU A 7 18.34 -15.53 -22.27
CA LEU A 7 17.52 -14.90 -21.21
C LEU A 7 16.06 -14.70 -21.65
N LEU A 8 15.87 -14.39 -22.93
CA LEU A 8 14.59 -14.33 -23.62
C LEU A 8 14.65 -15.29 -24.81
N ASN A 9 13.62 -16.11 -24.97
CA ASN A 9 13.43 -16.90 -26.19
C ASN A 9 13.13 -15.95 -27.36
N ASP A 10 13.48 -16.30 -28.61
CA ASP A 10 13.34 -15.41 -29.78
C ASP A 10 11.92 -14.84 -29.92
N TYR A 11 10.90 -15.70 -29.73
CA TYR A 11 9.50 -15.28 -29.67
C TYR A 11 9.21 -14.22 -28.59
N LYS A 12 9.79 -14.38 -27.39
CA LYS A 12 9.62 -13.42 -26.29
C LYS A 12 10.38 -12.12 -26.56
N GLN A 13 11.51 -12.18 -27.26
CA GLN A 13 12.28 -11.01 -27.66
C GLN A 13 11.52 -10.16 -28.68
N ASP A 14 10.93 -10.77 -29.71
CA ASP A 14 10.09 -10.04 -30.67
C ASP A 14 8.87 -9.42 -30.00
N PHE A 15 8.24 -10.14 -29.09
CA PHE A 15 7.14 -9.62 -28.27
C PHE A 15 7.58 -8.42 -27.42
N PHE A 16 8.75 -8.49 -26.77
CA PHE A 16 9.30 -7.39 -25.99
C PHE A 16 9.62 -6.17 -26.86
N LEU A 17 10.25 -6.36 -28.03
CA LEU A 17 10.58 -5.29 -28.96
C LEU A 17 9.34 -4.61 -29.55
N LYS A 18 8.21 -5.32 -29.64
CA LYS A 18 6.92 -4.73 -30.01
C LYS A 18 6.32 -3.89 -28.87
N ARG A 19 6.31 -4.40 -27.63
CA ARG A 19 5.60 -3.77 -26.50
C ARG A 19 6.40 -2.69 -25.77
N PHE A 20 7.72 -2.83 -25.66
CA PHE A 20 8.54 -1.87 -24.90
C PHE A 20 8.45 -0.43 -25.44
N PRO A 21 8.56 -0.18 -26.76
CA PRO A 21 8.36 1.16 -27.31
C PRO A 21 6.93 1.69 -27.09
N GLN A 22 5.93 0.81 -27.12
CA GLN A 22 4.53 1.18 -26.85
C GLN A 22 4.36 1.65 -25.40
N THR A 23 4.99 0.97 -24.44
CA THR A 23 4.97 1.39 -23.03
C THR A 23 5.71 2.71 -22.83
N VAL A 24 6.88 2.90 -23.43
CA VAL A 24 7.67 4.14 -23.28
C VAL A 24 6.93 5.34 -23.87
N LEU A 25 6.34 5.20 -25.06
CA LEU A 25 5.63 6.28 -25.76
C LEU A 25 4.16 6.45 -25.33
N GLY A 26 3.65 5.59 -24.45
CA GLY A 26 2.31 5.73 -23.89
C GLY A 26 1.17 5.23 -24.74
N GLY A 27 1.43 4.28 -25.63
CA GLY A 27 0.39 3.60 -26.42
C GLY A 27 0.59 3.51 -27.93
N PRO A 28 1.35 4.41 -28.62
CA PRO A 28 1.52 4.32 -30.07
C PRO A 28 2.17 3.00 -30.50
N ARG A 29 1.56 2.32 -31.49
CA ARG A 29 1.98 0.99 -31.96
C ARG A 29 2.92 1.11 -33.16
N LEU A 30 4.19 1.39 -32.87
CA LEU A 30 5.22 1.63 -33.91
C LEU A 30 5.63 0.37 -34.69
N ARG A 31 5.57 -0.82 -34.09
CA ARG A 31 5.90 -2.09 -34.73
C ARG A 31 4.70 -3.03 -34.65
N LEU A 32 4.02 -3.22 -35.77
CA LEU A 32 2.92 -4.16 -35.92
C LEU A 32 3.48 -5.47 -36.47
N GLY A 33 2.93 -6.62 -36.05
CA GLY A 33 3.42 -7.95 -36.46
C GLY A 33 3.19 -8.28 -37.94
N TYR A 34 2.56 -7.37 -38.68
CA TYR A 34 2.12 -7.49 -40.06
C TYR A 34 2.28 -6.14 -40.78
N CYS A 35 2.23 -6.15 -42.12
CA CYS A 35 2.37 -4.94 -42.94
C CYS A 35 1.14 -4.03 -42.82
N ALA A 36 1.17 -3.10 -41.87
CA ALA A 36 0.15 -2.07 -41.75
C ALA A 36 0.38 -0.93 -42.78
N PRO A 37 -0.70 -0.38 -43.38
CA PRO A 37 -0.59 0.75 -44.29
C PRO A 37 0.06 2.00 -43.65
N PRO A 38 0.82 2.81 -44.42
CA PRO A 38 1.58 3.95 -43.88
C PRO A 38 0.71 5.02 -43.23
N TYR A 39 -0.55 5.19 -43.67
CA TYR A 39 -1.47 6.18 -43.11
C TYR A 39 -1.81 5.92 -41.63
N ILE A 40 -1.67 4.69 -41.14
CA ILE A 40 -1.95 4.34 -39.74
C ILE A 40 -0.89 4.96 -38.83
N TYR A 41 0.38 4.84 -39.22
CA TYR A 41 1.49 5.44 -38.47
C TYR A 41 1.40 6.97 -38.49
N VAL A 42 1.05 7.56 -39.63
CA VAL A 42 0.85 9.02 -39.76
C VAL A 42 -0.28 9.48 -38.84
N ASN A 43 -1.43 8.80 -38.84
CA ASN A 43 -2.55 9.14 -37.96
C ASN A 43 -2.18 9.00 -36.47
N GLN A 44 -1.41 7.98 -36.08
CA GLN A 44 -0.93 7.84 -34.70
C GLN A 44 -0.01 8.99 -34.29
N ILE A 45 0.90 9.41 -35.18
CA ILE A 45 1.82 10.54 -34.92
C ILE A 45 1.03 11.85 -34.80
N ILE A 46 0.06 12.08 -35.68
CA ILE A 46 -0.81 13.27 -35.62
C ILE A 46 -1.54 13.32 -34.27
N LEU A 47 -2.20 12.22 -33.88
CA LEU A 47 -2.93 12.14 -32.61
C LEU A 47 -2.01 12.30 -31.40
N PHE A 48 -0.77 11.81 -31.48
CA PHE A 48 0.23 11.94 -30.41
C PHE A 48 0.73 13.39 -30.22
N LEU A 49 0.87 14.15 -31.31
CA LEU A 49 1.38 15.53 -31.27
C LEU A 49 0.30 16.60 -31.03
N MET A 50 -0.99 16.26 -31.05
CA MET A 50 -2.10 17.20 -30.81
C MET A 50 -1.95 18.03 -29.52
N PRO A 51 -1.61 17.46 -28.34
CA PRO A 51 -1.35 18.22 -27.12
C PRO A 51 -0.29 19.31 -27.32
N TRP A 52 0.81 18.96 -28.00
CA TRP A 52 1.91 19.90 -28.27
C TRP A 52 1.47 21.00 -29.24
N VAL A 53 0.67 20.71 -30.27
CA VAL A 53 0.19 21.75 -31.19
C VAL A 53 -0.68 22.78 -30.46
N TRP A 54 -1.69 22.33 -29.71
CA TRP A 54 -2.59 23.24 -28.99
C TRP A 54 -1.90 23.95 -27.84
N GLY A 55 -1.04 23.24 -27.11
CA GLY A 55 -0.23 23.83 -26.07
C GLY A 55 0.80 24.82 -26.59
N GLY A 56 1.41 24.50 -27.73
CA GLY A 56 2.34 25.34 -28.47
C GLY A 56 1.73 26.68 -28.87
N ILE A 57 0.50 26.66 -29.41
CA ILE A 57 -0.26 27.89 -29.72
C ILE A 57 -0.42 28.75 -28.46
N GLY A 58 -0.81 28.15 -27.32
CA GLY A 58 -0.89 28.85 -26.04
C GLY A 58 0.44 29.47 -25.61
N THR A 59 1.53 28.69 -25.68
CA THR A 59 2.87 29.17 -25.30
C THR A 59 3.38 30.30 -26.20
N LEU A 60 3.10 30.25 -27.51
CA LEU A 60 3.49 31.29 -28.47
C LEU A 60 2.75 32.60 -28.19
N LEU A 61 1.43 32.54 -27.95
CA LEU A 61 0.63 33.72 -27.64
C LEU A 61 1.05 34.38 -26.31
N TYR A 62 1.51 33.57 -25.34
CA TYR A 62 2.12 34.08 -24.12
C TYR A 62 3.45 34.79 -24.39
N GLN A 63 4.33 34.17 -25.19
CA GLN A 63 5.65 34.74 -25.51
C GLN A 63 5.56 36.03 -26.32
N LEU A 64 4.54 36.14 -27.19
CA LEU A 64 4.23 37.37 -27.92
C LEU A 64 3.54 38.44 -27.04
N SER A 65 3.37 38.17 -25.74
CA SER A 65 2.71 39.06 -24.77
C SER A 65 1.26 39.44 -25.14
N ILE A 66 0.60 38.62 -25.96
CA ILE A 66 -0.80 38.84 -26.39
C ILE A 66 -1.76 38.41 -25.28
N LEU A 67 -1.44 37.31 -24.57
CA LEU A 67 -2.26 36.74 -23.51
C LEU A 67 -1.45 36.57 -22.23
N LYS A 68 -2.10 36.79 -21.08
CA LYS A 68 -1.51 36.45 -19.77
C LYS A 68 -1.48 34.93 -19.58
N ASP A 69 -0.63 34.48 -18.67
CA ASP A 69 -0.39 33.07 -18.34
C ASP A 69 -1.67 32.27 -18.08
N TYR A 70 -2.56 32.72 -17.19
CA TYR A 70 -3.83 32.03 -16.90
C TYR A 70 -4.75 31.89 -18.13
N TYR A 71 -4.80 32.91 -18.98
CA TYR A 71 -5.62 32.87 -20.20
C TYR A 71 -5.04 31.94 -21.25
N THR A 72 -3.71 31.83 -21.33
CA THR A 72 -3.06 30.86 -22.24
C THR A 72 -3.32 29.41 -21.83
N ALA A 73 -3.32 29.13 -20.53
CA ALA A 73 -3.68 27.82 -19.97
C ALA A 73 -5.15 27.46 -20.24
N ALA A 74 -6.06 28.43 -20.09
CA ALA A 74 -7.47 28.23 -20.38
C ALA A 74 -7.72 27.99 -21.89
N LEU A 75 -7.02 28.71 -22.76
CA LEU A 75 -7.13 28.55 -24.22
C LEU A 75 -6.65 27.18 -24.68
N SER A 76 -5.43 26.77 -24.29
CA SER A 76 -4.85 25.48 -24.67
C SER A 76 -5.69 24.31 -24.15
N GLY A 77 -6.14 24.38 -22.90
CA GLY A 77 -7.01 23.37 -22.29
C GLY A 77 -8.39 23.32 -22.94
N GLY A 78 -8.97 24.47 -23.29
CA GLY A 78 -10.26 24.54 -23.99
C GLY A 78 -10.20 23.97 -25.42
N LEU A 79 -9.13 24.27 -26.17
CA LEU A 79 -8.90 23.69 -27.49
C LEU A 79 -8.73 22.17 -27.39
N MET A 80 -7.92 21.70 -26.43
CA MET A 80 -7.70 20.27 -26.24
C MET A 80 -8.99 19.55 -25.82
N LEU A 81 -9.79 20.13 -24.91
CA LEU A 81 -11.10 19.60 -24.53
C LEU A 81 -12.01 19.39 -25.75
N LEU A 82 -12.12 20.40 -26.61
CA LEU A 82 -12.94 20.32 -27.82
C LEU A 82 -12.44 19.20 -28.73
N THR A 83 -11.13 19.13 -28.97
CA THR A 83 -10.58 18.06 -29.82
C THR A 83 -10.74 16.66 -29.22
N ALA A 84 -10.55 16.49 -27.91
CA ALA A 84 -10.77 15.22 -27.22
C ALA A 84 -12.22 14.76 -27.35
N ILE A 85 -13.18 15.69 -27.17
CA ILE A 85 -14.60 15.43 -27.37
C ILE A 85 -14.90 14.96 -28.80
N VAL A 86 -14.36 15.64 -29.82
CA VAL A 86 -14.52 15.25 -31.23
C VAL A 86 -13.95 13.84 -31.49
N ILE A 87 -12.75 13.56 -30.99
CA ILE A 87 -12.08 12.26 -31.13
C ILE A 87 -12.90 11.14 -30.45
N GLN A 88 -13.43 11.39 -29.26
CA GLN A 88 -14.27 10.42 -28.58
C GLN A 88 -15.62 10.19 -29.27
N PHE A 89 -16.28 11.24 -29.77
CA PHE A 89 -17.54 11.11 -30.51
C PHE A 89 -17.37 10.36 -31.84
N THR A 90 -16.26 10.59 -32.54
CA THR A 90 -15.92 9.84 -33.77
C THR A 90 -15.72 8.34 -33.48
N SER A 91 -15.08 7.99 -32.35
CA SER A 91 -14.97 6.59 -31.90
C SER A 91 -16.33 5.97 -31.56
N LEU A 92 -17.21 6.71 -30.87
CA LEU A 92 -18.56 6.25 -30.54
C LEU A 92 -19.41 6.03 -31.80
N TYR A 93 -19.31 6.93 -32.78
CA TYR A 93 -19.98 6.80 -34.07
C TYR A 93 -19.46 5.58 -34.87
N ALA A 94 -18.15 5.37 -34.92
CA ALA A 94 -17.54 4.22 -35.59
C ALA A 94 -17.93 2.88 -34.91
N ARG A 95 -18.06 2.86 -33.58
CA ARG A 95 -18.55 1.69 -32.83
C ARG A 95 -19.97 1.32 -33.25
N ASN A 96 -20.88 2.29 -33.31
CA ASN A 96 -22.27 2.01 -33.71
C ASN A 96 -22.40 1.47 -35.13
N LYS A 97 -21.47 1.84 -36.03
CA LYS A 97 -21.46 1.39 -37.42
C LYS A 97 -20.91 -0.03 -37.62
N SER A 98 -20.10 -0.55 -36.68
CA SER A 98 -19.41 -1.85 -36.77
C SER A 98 -20.15 -3.02 -36.09
N VAL A 99 -21.28 -2.78 -35.41
CA VAL A 99 -22.07 -3.82 -34.69
C VAL A 99 -22.74 -4.85 -35.62
N THR A 100 -22.64 -4.73 -36.94
CA THR A 100 -23.32 -5.61 -37.91
C THR A 100 -22.60 -6.91 -38.26
N VAL A 101 -21.46 -7.26 -37.64
CA VAL A 101 -20.77 -8.54 -37.90
C VAL A 101 -20.37 -9.24 -36.60
N GLU A 102 -21.18 -10.22 -36.16
CA GLU A 102 -20.72 -11.23 -35.20
C GLU A 102 -19.62 -12.07 -35.87
N ARG A 103 -18.36 -11.90 -35.43
CA ARG A 103 -17.26 -12.79 -35.82
C ARG A 103 -17.44 -14.14 -35.13
N ILE A 104 -17.42 -15.20 -35.94
CA ILE A 104 -17.48 -16.60 -35.56
C ILE A 104 -16.31 -16.93 -34.61
N LEU A 105 -16.63 -17.60 -33.50
CA LEU A 105 -15.71 -18.04 -32.46
C LEU A 105 -14.61 -18.95 -33.05
N THR A 106 -13.37 -18.46 -33.18
CA THR A 106 -12.21 -19.31 -33.46
C THR A 106 -11.30 -19.44 -32.22
N THR A 107 -10.55 -20.54 -32.17
CA THR A 107 -10.09 -21.18 -30.92
C THR A 107 -8.74 -20.70 -30.39
N ASP A 108 -8.11 -19.66 -30.95
CA ASP A 108 -6.77 -19.19 -30.54
C ASP A 108 -6.73 -17.68 -30.21
N ILE A 109 -7.09 -17.37 -28.96
CA ILE A 109 -7.27 -16.01 -28.42
C ILE A 109 -5.97 -15.17 -28.45
N LEU A 110 -4.78 -15.79 -28.49
CA LEU A 110 -3.48 -15.09 -28.49
C LEU A 110 -2.96 -14.74 -29.90
N ALA A 111 -3.43 -15.44 -30.94
CA ALA A 111 -3.03 -15.18 -32.32
C ALA A 111 -3.94 -14.16 -33.02
N GLU A 112 -5.22 -14.07 -32.62
CA GLU A 112 -6.20 -13.13 -33.18
C GLU A 112 -6.00 -11.66 -32.75
N GLU A 113 -5.29 -11.35 -31.66
CA GLU A 113 -5.08 -9.95 -31.21
C GLU A 113 -4.30 -9.09 -32.23
N ASP A 114 -3.59 -9.73 -33.17
CA ASP A 114 -2.62 -9.06 -34.04
C ASP A 114 -3.04 -8.93 -35.52
N GLU A 115 -4.17 -9.47 -36.01
CA GLU A 115 -4.53 -9.36 -37.43
C GLU A 115 -5.78 -8.47 -37.66
N HIS A 116 -5.55 -7.23 -38.08
CA HIS A 116 -6.63 -6.29 -38.46
C HIS A 116 -6.56 -6.01 -39.96
N GLU A 117 -7.66 -6.22 -40.66
CA GLU A 117 -7.80 -5.86 -42.06
C GLU A 117 -8.22 -4.39 -42.17
N PHE A 118 -7.36 -3.55 -42.77
CA PHE A 118 -7.62 -2.13 -42.93
C PHE A 118 -8.19 -1.82 -44.32
N THR A 119 -9.44 -1.37 -44.38
CA THR A 119 -10.15 -1.10 -45.64
C THR A 119 -9.99 0.34 -46.13
N SER A 120 -9.81 1.32 -45.24
CA SER A 120 -9.63 2.75 -45.59
C SER A 120 -9.10 3.59 -44.43
N CYS A 121 -8.62 4.81 -44.71
CA CYS A 121 -8.05 5.75 -43.71
C CYS A 121 -9.06 6.14 -42.59
N ALA A 122 -10.35 6.26 -42.94
CA ALA A 122 -11.44 6.60 -42.01
C ALA A 122 -12.46 5.44 -41.86
N GLY A 123 -12.06 4.22 -42.21
CA GLY A 123 -12.89 3.03 -42.03
C GLY A 123 -13.22 2.81 -40.55
N ALA A 124 -14.39 2.24 -40.25
CA ALA A 124 -14.80 1.97 -38.87
C ALA A 124 -13.78 1.09 -38.13
N GLU A 125 -13.19 0.10 -38.81
CA GLU A 125 -12.13 -0.76 -38.25
C GLU A 125 -10.83 0.01 -37.98
N THR A 126 -10.43 0.92 -38.87
CA THR A 126 -9.25 1.78 -38.68
C THR A 126 -9.44 2.73 -37.49
N ILE A 127 -10.64 3.33 -37.34
CA ILE A 127 -10.97 4.21 -36.22
C ILE A 127 -11.01 3.41 -34.91
N LYS A 128 -11.61 2.21 -34.91
CA LYS A 128 -11.66 1.32 -33.75
C LYS A 128 -10.27 0.86 -33.30
N PHE A 129 -9.37 0.62 -34.25
CA PHE A 129 -7.98 0.28 -33.97
C PHE A 129 -7.17 1.46 -33.41
N LEU A 130 -7.34 2.65 -33.98
CA LEU A 130 -6.63 3.85 -33.54
C LEU A 130 -7.15 4.35 -32.19
N ILE A 131 -8.47 4.44 -32.02
CA ILE A 131 -9.15 4.99 -30.84
C ILE A 131 -10.14 3.92 -30.34
N PRO A 132 -9.67 2.91 -29.59
CA PRO A 132 -10.55 1.98 -28.90
C PRO A 132 -11.48 2.77 -27.96
N GLY A 133 -12.76 2.82 -28.30
CA GLY A 133 -13.74 3.56 -27.52
C GLY A 133 -13.83 3.05 -26.07
N LYS A 134 -14.07 3.97 -25.13
CA LYS A 134 -14.23 3.64 -23.71
C LYS A 134 -15.51 2.81 -23.46
N LYS A 135 -15.49 1.96 -22.44
CA LYS A 135 -16.62 1.09 -22.06
C LYS A 135 -17.81 1.90 -21.56
N TYR A 136 -17.55 2.93 -20.74
CA TYR A 136 -18.57 3.74 -20.11
C TYR A 136 -18.62 5.15 -20.70
N ILE A 137 -19.82 5.65 -21.03
CA ILE A 137 -20.02 7.02 -21.55
C ILE A 137 -19.54 8.07 -20.54
N ALA A 138 -19.73 7.80 -19.24
CA ALA A 138 -19.23 8.67 -18.18
C ALA A 138 -17.70 8.84 -18.25
N ASN A 139 -16.97 7.75 -18.53
CA ASN A 139 -15.52 7.78 -18.69
C ASN A 139 -15.10 8.54 -19.95
N THR A 140 -15.87 8.43 -21.04
CA THR A 140 -15.64 9.22 -22.25
C THR A 140 -15.64 10.72 -21.98
N VAL A 141 -16.65 11.22 -21.25
CA VAL A 141 -16.75 12.63 -20.87
C VAL A 141 -15.65 13.00 -19.88
N PHE A 142 -15.46 12.18 -18.83
CA PHE A 142 -14.48 12.42 -17.79
C PHE A 142 -13.04 12.50 -18.33
N HIS A 143 -12.62 11.55 -19.15
CA HIS A 143 -11.28 11.56 -19.75
C HIS A 143 -11.07 12.74 -20.71
N SER A 144 -12.12 13.19 -21.41
CA SER A 144 -12.03 14.37 -22.29
C SER A 144 -11.82 15.66 -21.49
N VAL A 145 -12.59 15.83 -20.41
CA VAL A 145 -12.42 16.95 -19.46
C VAL A 145 -11.03 16.91 -18.84
N LEU A 146 -10.59 15.73 -18.41
CA LEU A 146 -9.27 15.54 -17.82
C LEU A 146 -8.15 15.88 -18.81
N ALA A 147 -8.25 15.48 -20.07
CA ALA A 147 -7.27 15.80 -21.10
C ALA A 147 -7.16 17.33 -21.33
N GLY A 148 -8.29 18.04 -21.36
CA GLY A 148 -8.28 19.50 -21.41
C GLY A 148 -7.58 20.14 -20.20
N LEU A 149 -7.84 19.62 -18.99
CA LEU A 149 -7.18 20.09 -17.77
C LEU A 149 -5.67 19.80 -17.77
N VAL A 150 -5.25 18.61 -18.19
CA VAL A 150 -3.81 18.24 -18.29
C VAL A 150 -3.11 19.15 -19.29
N CYS A 151 -3.70 19.40 -20.46
CA CYS A 151 -3.08 20.26 -21.47
C CYS A 151 -3.00 21.72 -20.99
N GLY A 152 -4.08 22.22 -20.40
CA GLY A 152 -4.12 23.59 -19.86
C GLY A 152 -3.11 23.81 -18.75
N LEU A 153 -3.13 22.97 -17.72
CA LEU A 153 -2.16 23.07 -16.62
C LEU A 153 -0.73 22.75 -17.08
N GLY A 154 -0.57 21.81 -18.01
CA GLY A 154 0.70 21.47 -18.64
C GLY A 154 1.32 22.64 -19.38
N THR A 155 0.53 23.40 -20.16
CA THR A 155 1.04 24.65 -20.76
C THR A 155 1.50 25.65 -19.72
N TRP A 156 0.77 25.77 -18.61
CA TRP A 156 1.10 26.73 -17.56
C TRP A 156 2.34 26.33 -16.77
N TYR A 157 2.57 25.02 -16.63
CA TYR A 157 3.76 24.43 -16.01
C TYR A 157 5.00 24.62 -16.89
N LEU A 158 4.88 24.38 -18.20
CA LEU A 158 6.01 24.42 -19.15
C LEU A 158 6.28 25.78 -19.78
N LEU A 159 5.78 26.90 -19.24
CA LEU A 159 6.05 28.23 -19.83
C LEU A 159 7.56 28.55 -19.82
N PRO A 160 8.20 28.82 -20.98
CA PRO A 160 9.65 29.00 -21.05
C PRO A 160 10.19 30.15 -20.19
N ASN A 161 9.45 31.26 -20.07
CA ASN A 161 9.89 32.39 -19.23
C ASN A 161 9.96 31.99 -17.75
N ARG A 162 9.07 31.11 -17.30
CA ARG A 162 9.02 30.65 -15.91
C ARG A 162 10.15 29.67 -15.61
N ILE A 163 10.37 28.72 -16.51
CA ILE A 163 11.51 27.79 -16.39
C ILE A 163 12.84 28.57 -16.42
N THR A 164 12.94 29.60 -17.26
CA THR A 164 14.15 30.45 -17.32
C THR A 164 14.37 31.22 -16.02
N LEU A 165 13.30 31.71 -15.38
CA LEU A 165 13.39 32.33 -14.06
C LEU A 165 13.84 31.33 -12.97
N LEU A 166 13.41 30.06 -13.05
CA LEU A 166 13.74 29.01 -12.09
C LEU A 166 15.21 28.53 -12.18
N TYR A 167 15.80 28.51 -13.38
CA TYR A 167 17.13 27.93 -13.62
C TYR A 167 18.21 28.90 -14.10
N GLY A 168 17.83 30.11 -14.53
CA GLY A 168 18.76 31.12 -15.05
C GLY A 168 19.49 30.72 -16.34
N SER A 169 19.11 29.62 -17.01
CA SER A 169 19.79 29.11 -18.20
C SER A 169 18.84 28.86 -19.36
N MET A 170 19.11 29.46 -20.52
CA MET A 170 18.27 29.31 -21.71
C MET A 170 18.36 27.91 -22.31
N GLY A 171 19.55 27.28 -22.29
CA GLY A 171 19.75 25.91 -22.79
C GLY A 171 19.01 24.87 -21.95
N GLY A 172 19.05 24.99 -20.62
CA GLY A 172 18.29 24.12 -19.71
C GLY A 172 16.78 24.25 -19.92
N THR A 173 16.28 25.47 -20.09
CA THR A 173 14.87 25.73 -20.41
C THR A 173 14.43 25.04 -21.69
N ALA A 174 15.23 25.10 -22.77
CA ALA A 174 14.87 24.48 -24.03
C ALA A 174 14.74 22.95 -23.92
N LEU A 175 15.66 22.30 -23.20
CA LEU A 175 15.60 20.86 -22.92
C LEU A 175 14.37 20.49 -22.08
N LEU A 176 14.12 21.23 -20.99
CA LEU A 176 12.94 21.03 -20.13
C LEU A 176 11.63 21.23 -20.87
N PHE A 177 11.58 22.22 -21.77
CA PHE A 177 10.41 22.48 -22.60
C PHE A 177 10.12 21.33 -23.56
N VAL A 178 11.11 20.92 -24.38
CA VAL A 178 10.92 19.88 -25.41
C VAL A 178 10.59 18.53 -24.77
N PHE A 179 11.39 18.08 -23.81
CA PHE A 179 11.17 16.79 -23.16
C PHE A 179 9.96 16.81 -22.21
N GLY A 180 9.63 17.97 -21.63
CA GLY A 180 8.40 18.17 -20.87
C GLY A 180 7.16 18.01 -21.74
N TRP A 181 7.14 18.59 -22.95
CA TRP A 181 6.04 18.41 -23.90
C TRP A 181 5.89 16.97 -24.35
N ILE A 182 7.00 16.26 -24.58
CA ILE A 182 6.96 14.82 -24.87
C ILE A 182 6.29 14.06 -23.71
N THR A 183 6.64 14.38 -22.47
CA THR A 183 6.02 13.75 -21.28
C THR A 183 4.52 14.02 -21.19
N LEU A 184 4.08 15.25 -21.45
CA LEU A 184 2.65 15.60 -21.52
C LEU A 184 1.92 14.83 -22.64
N CYS A 185 2.52 14.76 -23.84
CA CYS A 185 1.94 14.03 -24.96
C CYS A 185 1.74 12.54 -24.64
N ILE A 186 2.74 11.93 -23.98
CA ILE A 186 2.67 10.53 -23.52
C ILE A 186 1.53 10.34 -22.50
N GLY A 187 1.34 11.29 -21.58
CA GLY A 187 0.27 11.23 -20.58
C GLY A 187 -1.13 11.42 -21.17
N GLU A 188 -1.29 12.37 -22.10
CA GLU A 188 -2.58 12.68 -22.73
C GLU A 188 -3.00 11.65 -23.77
N TYR A 189 -2.05 11.06 -24.51
CA TYR A 189 -2.34 10.01 -25.47
C TYR A 189 -3.03 8.80 -24.82
N SER A 190 -2.60 8.43 -23.61
CA SER A 190 -3.21 7.40 -22.77
C SER A 190 -4.69 7.66 -22.47
N LEU A 191 -5.07 8.94 -22.28
CA LEU A 191 -6.45 9.32 -22.00
C LEU A 191 -7.34 9.24 -23.24
N ILE A 192 -6.88 9.86 -24.33
CA ILE A 192 -7.71 10.13 -25.50
C ILE A 192 -7.75 8.93 -26.46
N VAL A 193 -6.59 8.32 -26.73
CA VAL A 193 -6.43 7.43 -27.89
C VAL A 193 -6.39 5.98 -27.41
N ASN A 194 -5.26 5.55 -26.85
CA ASN A 194 -5.08 4.18 -26.42
C ASN A 194 -4.21 4.14 -25.17
N THR A 195 -4.56 3.25 -24.24
CA THR A 195 -3.75 3.00 -23.05
C THR A 195 -2.58 2.08 -23.37
N ALA A 196 -1.40 2.45 -22.90
CA ALA A 196 -0.25 1.56 -22.94
C ALA A 196 -0.47 0.31 -22.10
N THR A 197 0.19 -0.79 -22.47
CA THR A 197 0.38 -1.91 -21.55
C THR A 197 1.39 -1.49 -20.49
N GLU A 198 0.89 -1.12 -19.31
CA GLU A 198 1.74 -0.71 -18.20
C GLU A 198 2.47 -1.91 -17.59
N THR A 199 3.71 -1.69 -17.14
CA THR A 199 4.51 -2.72 -16.45
C THR A 199 4.09 -2.89 -14.99
N ALA A 200 3.59 -1.82 -14.38
CA ALA A 200 2.99 -1.85 -13.06
C ALA A 200 1.48 -2.11 -13.16
N THR A 201 1.06 -3.37 -12.97
CA THR A 201 -0.35 -3.75 -12.90
C THR A 201 -0.67 -4.30 -11.51
N PHE A 202 -1.61 -3.67 -10.80
CA PHE A 202 -2.06 -4.15 -9.49
C PHE A 202 -3.23 -5.14 -9.64
N GLN A 203 -4.32 -4.71 -10.28
CA GLN A 203 -5.43 -5.59 -10.65
C GLN A 203 -5.26 -6.05 -12.10
N THR A 204 -5.44 -7.35 -12.35
CA THR A 204 -5.35 -7.92 -13.71
C THR A 204 -6.56 -7.55 -14.57
N GLN A 205 -7.69 -7.22 -13.95
CA GLN A 205 -8.91 -6.82 -14.63
C GLN A 205 -9.18 -5.34 -14.32
N ASP A 206 -9.12 -4.49 -15.35
CA ASP A 206 -9.50 -3.09 -15.24
C ASP A 206 -11.01 -2.93 -15.44
N ALA A 207 -11.76 -3.12 -14.35
CA ALA A 207 -13.22 -3.03 -14.35
C ALA A 207 -13.71 -1.58 -14.56
N TYR A 208 -12.99 -0.60 -14.03
CA TYR A 208 -13.41 0.81 -14.00
C TYR A 208 -12.65 1.73 -14.96
N GLU A 209 -11.72 1.18 -15.76
CA GLU A 209 -10.85 1.94 -16.67
C GLU A 209 -9.97 2.96 -15.93
N ILE A 210 -9.32 2.49 -14.86
CA ILE A 210 -8.43 3.31 -14.03
C ILE A 210 -7.03 3.40 -14.65
N THR A 211 -6.60 2.39 -15.41
CA THR A 211 -5.27 2.36 -16.06
C THR A 211 -4.97 3.61 -16.91
N PRO A 212 -5.90 4.15 -17.74
CA PRO A 212 -5.65 5.39 -18.49
C PRO A 212 -5.30 6.61 -17.63
N LEU A 213 -5.69 6.62 -16.35
CA LEU A 213 -5.49 7.74 -15.43
C LEU A 213 -4.10 7.78 -14.80
N MET A 214 -3.32 6.69 -14.93
CA MET A 214 -1.98 6.56 -14.35
C MET A 214 -1.07 7.73 -14.67
N ARG A 215 -0.79 7.93 -15.96
CA ARG A 215 0.17 8.94 -16.43
C ARG A 215 -0.29 10.37 -16.13
N PRO A 216 -1.55 10.74 -16.41
CA PRO A 216 -2.11 12.04 -16.01
C PRO A 216 -2.00 12.34 -14.52
N LEU A 217 -2.26 11.35 -13.65
CA LEU A 217 -2.22 11.54 -12.20
C LEU A 217 -0.84 12.01 -11.73
N TYR A 218 0.23 11.41 -12.25
CA TYR A 218 1.59 11.86 -11.93
C TYR A 218 1.88 13.25 -12.47
N ILE A 219 1.40 13.58 -13.67
CA ILE A 219 1.52 14.95 -14.20
C ILE A 219 0.84 15.95 -13.24
N PHE A 220 -0.37 15.64 -12.76
CA PHE A 220 -1.07 16.49 -11.79
C PHE A 220 -0.30 16.65 -10.48
N PHE A 221 0.38 15.61 -9.98
CA PHE A 221 1.21 15.75 -8.78
C PHE A 221 2.34 16.77 -8.97
N PHE A 222 3.04 16.74 -10.09
CA PHE A 222 4.14 17.68 -10.36
C PHE A 222 3.62 19.11 -10.52
N VAL A 223 2.52 19.27 -11.28
CA VAL A 223 1.84 20.56 -11.43
C VAL A 223 1.35 21.09 -10.07
N SER A 224 0.81 20.23 -9.19
CA SER A 224 0.28 20.66 -7.90
C SER A 224 1.34 21.26 -6.98
N VAL A 225 2.58 20.74 -7.00
CA VAL A 225 3.69 21.28 -6.22
C VAL A 225 4.15 22.62 -6.79
N ASP A 226 4.18 22.77 -8.10
CA ASP A 226 4.47 24.05 -8.74
C ASP A 226 3.38 25.10 -8.47
N LEU A 227 2.10 24.72 -8.50
CA LEU A 227 1.01 25.60 -8.07
C LEU A 227 1.14 25.98 -6.60
N ALA A 228 1.47 25.03 -5.71
CA ALA A 228 1.70 25.33 -4.30
C ALA A 228 2.85 26.32 -4.11
N HIS A 229 3.96 26.17 -4.85
CA HIS A 229 5.07 27.12 -4.84
C HIS A 229 4.63 28.52 -5.28
N ARG A 230 3.72 28.62 -6.25
CA ARG A 230 3.22 29.91 -6.75
C ARG A 230 2.31 30.62 -5.76
N PHE A 231 1.51 29.88 -5.01
CA PHE A 231 0.53 30.46 -4.08
C PHE A 231 1.08 30.61 -2.65
N MET A 232 2.09 29.84 -2.26
CA MET A 232 2.76 29.96 -0.97
C MET A 232 4.06 30.76 -1.11
N VAL A 233 4.04 31.99 -0.60
CA VAL A 233 5.17 32.92 -0.66
C VAL A 233 6.25 32.52 0.37
N ASP A 234 7.53 32.59 -0.02
CA ASP A 234 8.73 32.51 0.83
C ASP A 234 9.05 31.17 1.53
N ILE A 235 8.89 30.02 0.84
CA ILE A 235 9.40 28.72 1.34
C ILE A 235 10.55 28.22 0.44
N PRO A 236 11.83 28.35 0.86
CA PRO A 236 12.97 27.97 0.02
C PRO A 236 13.02 26.46 -0.27
N ALA A 237 12.54 25.63 0.66
CA ALA A 237 12.44 24.19 0.46
C ALA A 237 11.46 23.82 -0.67
N LEU A 238 10.40 24.61 -0.85
CA LEU A 238 9.38 24.37 -1.87
C LEU A 238 9.90 24.76 -3.26
N GLU A 239 10.71 25.81 -3.35
CA GLU A 239 11.42 26.18 -4.58
C GLU A 239 12.40 25.08 -5.01
N GLN A 240 13.24 24.59 -4.09
CA GLN A 240 14.16 23.48 -4.37
C GLN A 240 13.43 22.22 -4.81
N THR A 241 12.31 21.91 -4.14
CA THR A 241 11.46 20.78 -4.51
C THR A 241 10.89 20.98 -5.92
N ASN A 242 10.43 22.18 -6.25
CA ASN A 242 9.90 22.49 -7.57
C ASN A 242 10.98 22.34 -8.66
N GLN A 243 12.20 22.79 -8.41
CA GLN A 243 13.34 22.57 -9.32
C GLN A 243 13.59 21.06 -9.52
N ILE A 244 13.74 20.29 -8.44
CA ILE A 244 13.97 18.84 -8.54
C ILE A 244 12.85 18.15 -9.33
N LEU A 245 11.59 18.54 -9.10
CA LEU A 245 10.45 17.98 -9.82
C LEU A 245 10.44 18.33 -11.31
N HIS A 246 10.83 19.53 -11.72
CA HIS A 246 10.94 19.86 -13.14
C HIS A 246 11.99 18.98 -13.86
N ILE A 247 13.10 18.65 -13.19
CA ILE A 247 14.10 17.71 -13.74
C ILE A 247 13.51 16.29 -13.79
N LEU A 248 12.90 15.84 -12.70
CA LEU A 248 12.30 14.51 -12.59
C LEU A 248 11.14 14.32 -13.58
N PHE A 249 10.44 15.40 -13.96
CA PHE A 249 9.33 15.38 -14.91
C PHE A 249 9.75 14.84 -16.28
N ILE A 250 10.95 15.19 -16.76
CA ILE A 250 11.49 14.65 -18.02
C ILE A 250 11.72 13.13 -17.94
N PHE A 251 12.05 12.61 -16.76
CA PHE A 251 12.32 11.19 -16.55
C PHE A 251 11.07 10.36 -16.27
N LEU A 252 9.90 10.99 -16.18
CA LEU A 252 8.63 10.33 -15.87
C LEU A 252 8.27 9.20 -16.87
N PRO A 253 8.48 9.35 -18.20
CA PRO A 253 8.29 8.25 -19.15
C PRO A 253 9.14 7.02 -18.86
N PHE A 254 10.36 7.21 -18.37
CA PHE A 254 11.25 6.13 -17.98
C PHE A 254 10.78 5.45 -16.69
N LEU A 255 10.32 6.23 -15.71
CA LEU A 255 9.76 5.70 -14.46
C LEU A 255 8.47 4.90 -14.69
N TRP A 256 7.61 5.34 -15.62
CA TRP A 256 6.45 4.56 -16.06
C TRP A 256 6.86 3.26 -16.73
N ALA A 257 7.83 3.31 -17.66
CA ALA A 257 8.30 2.13 -18.36
C ALA A 257 8.92 1.08 -17.41
N LEU A 258 9.69 1.52 -16.41
CA LEU A 258 10.25 0.62 -15.39
C LEU A 258 9.21 0.04 -14.43
N GLY A 259 8.02 0.61 -14.34
CA GLY A 259 6.98 0.15 -13.42
C GLY A 259 7.29 0.45 -11.95
N THR A 260 8.13 1.46 -11.68
CA THR A 260 8.42 1.91 -10.30
C THR A 260 7.26 2.72 -9.72
N LEU A 261 6.45 3.33 -10.57
CA LEU A 261 5.32 4.16 -10.18
C LEU A 261 4.02 3.32 -10.06
N PRO A 262 3.30 3.41 -8.94
CA PRO A 262 2.12 2.57 -8.66
C PRO A 262 0.85 2.96 -9.42
N PRO A 263 -0.05 1.99 -9.68
CA PRO A 263 -1.49 2.13 -9.80
C PRO A 263 -2.13 3.38 -9.23
N PRO A 264 -3.14 4.08 -9.77
CA PRO A 264 -3.93 5.00 -8.94
C PRO A 264 -4.69 4.20 -7.87
N ASP A 265 -5.19 3.02 -8.25
CA ASP A 265 -5.85 2.05 -7.37
C ASP A 265 -4.89 1.55 -6.27
N ALA A 266 -3.67 1.16 -6.63
CA ALA A 266 -2.67 0.70 -5.68
C ALA A 266 -2.17 1.83 -4.78
N LEU A 267 -1.91 3.02 -5.33
CA LEU A 267 -1.39 4.17 -4.61
C LEU A 267 -2.37 4.66 -3.55
N VAL A 268 -3.65 4.82 -3.91
CA VAL A 268 -4.68 5.28 -2.97
C VAL A 268 -4.89 4.26 -1.86
N LEU A 269 -5.02 2.98 -2.21
CA LEU A 269 -5.19 1.92 -1.20
C LEU A 269 -3.96 1.79 -0.31
N TRP A 270 -2.76 1.89 -0.87
CA TRP A 270 -1.51 1.87 -0.10
C TRP A 270 -1.43 3.08 0.82
N ALA A 271 -1.72 4.28 0.34
CA ALA A 271 -1.67 5.51 1.15
C ALA A 271 -2.67 5.44 2.31
N MET A 272 -3.90 4.98 2.05
CA MET A 272 -4.91 4.76 3.09
C MET A 272 -4.43 3.74 4.14
N GLU A 273 -3.81 2.64 3.70
CA GLU A 273 -3.26 1.63 4.61
C GLU A 273 -2.10 2.19 5.44
N GLN A 274 -1.14 2.92 4.83
CA GLN A 274 -0.03 3.53 5.56
C GLN A 274 -0.51 4.56 6.58
N ILE A 275 -1.48 5.42 6.23
CA ILE A 275 -2.04 6.41 7.16
C ILE A 275 -2.81 5.70 8.28
N LEU A 276 -3.58 4.66 7.95
CA LEU A 276 -4.34 3.90 8.95
C LEU A 276 -3.41 3.19 9.94
N GLU A 277 -2.39 2.48 9.46
CA GLU A 277 -1.46 1.70 10.27
C GLU A 277 -0.53 2.61 11.10
N PHE A 278 0.21 3.49 10.43
CA PHE A 278 1.24 4.31 11.10
C PHE A 278 0.68 5.56 11.75
N GLY A 279 -0.27 6.23 11.10
CA GLY A 279 -0.84 7.49 11.58
C GLY A 279 -1.96 7.32 12.60
N LEU A 280 -2.85 6.34 12.39
CA LEU A 280 -4.08 6.17 13.18
C LEU A 280 -4.09 4.88 14.03
N GLY A 281 -3.00 4.09 14.03
CA GLY A 281 -2.80 2.93 14.90
C GLY A 281 -3.65 1.70 14.58
N GLY A 282 -4.13 1.58 13.33
CA GLY A 282 -4.87 0.43 12.84
C GLY A 282 -3.97 -0.73 12.39
N SER A 283 -4.58 -1.69 11.70
CA SER A 283 -3.88 -2.83 11.07
C SER A 283 -4.17 -2.85 9.57
N SER A 284 -3.43 -3.65 8.80
CA SER A 284 -3.80 -3.93 7.40
C SER A 284 -5.16 -4.60 7.36
N MET A 285 -6.00 -4.20 6.40
CA MET A 285 -7.40 -4.61 6.36
C MET A 285 -7.61 -5.73 5.35
N SER A 286 -8.47 -6.68 5.72
CA SER A 286 -8.74 -7.87 4.90
C SER A 286 -9.48 -7.59 3.58
N THR A 287 -10.18 -6.46 3.46
CA THR A 287 -10.89 -6.05 2.24
C THR A 287 -10.80 -4.54 2.01
N HIS A 288 -10.89 -4.11 0.75
CA HIS A 288 -10.86 -2.68 0.37
C HIS A 288 -12.01 -1.87 1.01
N LEU A 289 -13.22 -2.43 1.10
CA LEU A 289 -14.35 -1.76 1.75
C LEU A 289 -14.10 -1.57 3.26
N ARG A 290 -13.57 -2.60 3.93
CA ARG A 290 -13.22 -2.51 5.35
C ARG A 290 -12.11 -1.48 5.58
N LEU A 291 -11.12 -1.41 4.68
CA LEU A 291 -10.09 -0.38 4.72
C LEU A 291 -10.69 1.03 4.67
N LEU A 292 -11.60 1.29 3.73
CA LEU A 292 -12.26 2.58 3.59
C LEU A 292 -13.08 2.97 4.84
N ILE A 293 -13.91 2.05 5.34
CA ILE A 293 -14.75 2.30 6.52
C ILE A 293 -13.87 2.56 7.75
N MET A 294 -12.88 1.69 8.00
CA MET A 294 -11.98 1.85 9.14
C MET A 294 -11.16 3.13 9.04
N PHE A 295 -10.70 3.52 7.85
CA PHE A 295 -10.00 4.78 7.63
C PHE A 295 -10.88 5.98 7.98
N ILE A 296 -12.11 6.05 7.46
CA ILE A 296 -13.03 7.16 7.71
C ILE A 296 -13.36 7.27 9.20
N ILE A 297 -13.70 6.16 9.85
CA ILE A 297 -14.04 6.18 11.29
C ILE A 297 -12.82 6.62 12.10
N SER A 298 -11.63 6.07 11.82
CA SER A 298 -10.40 6.39 12.55
C SER A 298 -9.98 7.85 12.37
N ALA A 299 -10.04 8.38 11.13
CA ALA A 299 -9.78 9.80 10.87
C ALA A 299 -10.81 10.68 11.58
N GLY A 300 -12.08 10.27 11.57
CA GLY A 300 -13.15 10.90 12.33
C GLY A 300 -12.87 10.93 13.84
N THR A 301 -12.32 9.86 14.43
CA THR A 301 -11.94 9.84 15.85
C THR A 301 -10.85 10.87 16.17
N ALA A 302 -9.87 11.04 15.28
CA ALA A 302 -8.83 12.04 15.47
C ALA A 302 -9.35 13.47 15.34
N ILE A 303 -10.20 13.73 14.34
CA ILE A 303 -10.81 15.04 14.14
C ILE A 303 -11.73 15.39 15.31
N THR A 304 -12.64 14.49 15.70
CA THR A 304 -13.57 14.73 16.80
C THR A 304 -12.85 15.00 18.12
N SER A 305 -11.75 14.31 18.38
CA SER A 305 -10.98 14.55 19.60
C SER A 305 -10.38 15.93 19.73
N TYR A 306 -10.03 16.55 18.61
CA TYR A 306 -9.50 17.90 18.59
C TYR A 306 -10.55 18.92 19.04
N PHE A 307 -11.83 18.63 18.77
CA PHE A 307 -12.95 19.49 19.11
C PHE A 307 -13.56 19.25 20.51
N ILE A 308 -13.17 18.18 21.23
CA ILE A 308 -13.70 17.94 22.58
C ILE A 308 -12.96 18.87 23.57
N PRO A 309 -13.65 19.78 24.28
CA PRO A 309 -13.00 20.76 25.15
C PRO A 309 -12.58 20.21 26.52
N SER A 310 -13.08 19.03 26.91
CA SER A 310 -12.80 18.41 28.21
C SER A 310 -11.61 17.45 28.08
N THR A 311 -10.54 17.67 28.84
CA THR A 311 -9.34 16.81 28.85
C THR A 311 -9.66 15.38 29.26
N VAL A 312 -10.45 15.19 30.33
CA VAL A 312 -10.95 13.88 30.76
C VAL A 312 -11.85 13.27 29.70
N GLY A 313 -12.73 14.06 29.08
CA GLY A 313 -13.60 13.60 28.01
C GLY A 313 -12.83 13.08 26.79
N VAL A 314 -11.77 13.77 26.39
CA VAL A 314 -10.90 13.37 25.27
C VAL A 314 -10.21 12.05 25.58
N VAL A 315 -9.61 11.90 26.77
CA VAL A 315 -8.90 10.67 27.14
C VAL A 315 -9.86 9.46 27.21
N LEU A 316 -11.05 9.64 27.79
CA LEU A 316 -12.09 8.60 27.80
C LEU A 316 -12.54 8.23 26.38
N PHE A 317 -12.76 9.24 25.54
CA PHE A 317 -13.16 9.06 24.14
C PHE A 317 -12.10 8.28 23.36
N MET A 318 -10.82 8.63 23.49
CA MET A 318 -9.71 7.92 22.86
C MET A 318 -9.57 6.49 23.32
N THR A 319 -9.67 6.26 24.62
CA THR A 319 -9.50 4.94 25.20
C THR A 319 -10.65 4.03 24.77
N GLY A 320 -11.88 4.55 24.80
CA GLY A 320 -13.07 3.81 24.39
C GLY A 320 -13.06 3.47 22.91
N LEU A 321 -12.85 4.47 22.04
CA LEU A 321 -12.81 4.24 20.58
C LEU A 321 -11.58 3.45 20.15
N GLY A 322 -10.43 3.65 20.78
CA GLY A 322 -9.23 2.86 20.55
C GLY A 322 -9.47 1.36 20.80
N PHE A 323 -10.19 1.01 21.88
CA PHE A 323 -10.60 -0.37 22.14
C PHE A 323 -11.63 -0.87 21.13
N LEU A 324 -12.72 -0.12 20.90
CA LEU A 324 -13.81 -0.53 20.00
C LEU A 324 -13.33 -0.76 18.56
N LEU A 325 -12.45 0.11 18.05
CA LEU A 325 -11.87 -0.02 16.71
C LEU A 325 -10.83 -1.15 16.60
N SER A 326 -10.35 -1.64 17.75
CA SER A 326 -9.43 -2.78 17.83
C SER A 326 -10.17 -4.11 17.95
N LEU A 327 -11.51 -4.12 17.98
CA LEU A 327 -12.34 -5.33 17.95
C LEU A 327 -12.72 -5.72 16.52
N ASN A 328 -13.12 -6.98 16.32
CA ASN A 328 -13.58 -7.43 15.01
C ASN A 328 -15.06 -7.08 14.77
N LEU A 329 -15.32 -5.84 14.34
CA LEU A 329 -16.67 -5.30 14.12
C LEU A 329 -17.50 -6.11 13.10
N SER A 330 -16.88 -6.68 12.07
CA SER A 330 -17.63 -7.42 11.02
C SER A 330 -18.37 -8.64 11.57
N ASN A 331 -17.83 -9.31 12.60
CA ASN A 331 -18.50 -10.46 13.21
C ASN A 331 -19.65 -10.03 14.13
N MET A 332 -19.64 -8.78 14.62
CA MET A 332 -20.70 -8.25 15.50
C MET A 332 -21.96 -7.87 14.70
N ASP A 333 -21.79 -7.31 13.49
CA ASP A 333 -22.91 -6.96 12.60
C ASP A 333 -23.71 -8.18 12.15
N PHE A 334 -23.04 -9.32 11.93
CA PHE A 334 -23.73 -10.59 11.61
C PHE A 334 -24.58 -11.10 12.78
N VAL A 335 -24.14 -10.93 14.03
CA VAL A 335 -24.91 -11.33 15.22
C VAL A 335 -26.16 -10.48 15.38
N PHE A 336 -26.08 -9.18 15.13
CA PHE A 336 -27.24 -8.27 15.23
C PHE A 336 -28.26 -8.52 14.10
N LYS A 337 -27.79 -8.72 12.86
CA LYS A 337 -28.69 -9.12 11.75
C LYS A 337 -29.36 -10.46 12.02
N HIS A 338 -28.65 -11.43 12.60
CA HIS A 338 -29.18 -12.77 12.85
C HIS A 338 -30.13 -12.83 14.05
N SER A 339 -29.93 -12.01 15.10
CA SER A 339 -30.88 -11.92 16.22
C SER A 339 -32.20 -11.25 15.78
N VAL A 340 -32.11 -10.20 14.96
CA VAL A 340 -33.28 -9.49 14.41
C VAL A 340 -34.04 -10.35 13.38
N THR A 341 -33.34 -11.11 12.53
CA THR A 341 -34.00 -12.03 11.57
C THR A 341 -34.56 -13.28 12.24
N ARG A 342 -33.95 -13.78 13.32
CA ARG A 342 -34.48 -14.92 14.09
C ARG A 342 -35.77 -14.57 14.86
N HIS A 343 -35.96 -13.30 15.21
CA HIS A 343 -37.26 -12.81 15.71
C HIS A 343 -38.33 -12.64 14.61
N ARG A 344 -37.96 -12.67 13.33
CA ARG A 344 -38.87 -12.44 12.19
C ARG A 344 -39.17 -13.69 11.35
N ALA A 345 -38.34 -14.73 11.42
CA ALA A 345 -38.46 -15.93 10.59
C ALA A 345 -38.81 -17.20 11.40
N GLY A 346 -40.06 -17.29 11.83
CA GLY A 346 -40.68 -18.57 12.17
C GLY A 346 -41.25 -19.24 10.93
N ALA A 347 -40.43 -19.77 10.02
CA ALA A 347 -40.86 -20.75 9.02
C ALA A 347 -39.69 -21.36 8.24
N LYS A 348 -39.57 -22.69 8.36
CA LYS A 348 -38.93 -23.68 7.46
C LYS A 348 -38.17 -23.15 6.22
N SER A 349 -36.86 -23.38 6.17
CA SER A 349 -36.22 -23.93 4.97
C SER A 349 -34.95 -24.71 5.33
N LYS A 350 -34.82 -25.92 4.77
CA LYS A 350 -33.61 -26.74 4.80
C LYS A 350 -32.82 -26.44 3.51
N ALA A 351 -31.66 -25.83 3.62
CA ALA A 351 -30.68 -25.80 2.53
C ALA A 351 -29.25 -25.58 3.08
N LEU A 352 -28.38 -26.54 2.78
CA LEU A 352 -26.91 -26.57 2.67
C LEU A 352 -26.02 -25.80 3.70
N PRO A 353 -24.99 -26.44 4.30
CA PRO A 353 -24.16 -25.82 5.33
C PRO A 353 -23.18 -24.83 4.71
N SER A 354 -23.58 -23.56 4.64
CA SER A 354 -22.67 -22.45 4.35
C SER A 354 -21.70 -22.22 5.52
N GLY A 355 -20.48 -21.81 5.20
CA GLY A 355 -19.28 -22.02 6.01
C GLY A 355 -19.26 -21.42 7.42
N SER A 356 -18.65 -22.19 8.33
CA SER A 356 -18.03 -21.73 9.59
C SER A 356 -18.83 -20.70 10.39
N GLU A 357 -20.00 -21.11 10.89
CA GLU A 357 -20.71 -20.44 11.98
C GLU A 357 -19.84 -20.41 13.25
N LYS A 358 -19.03 -19.37 13.43
CA LYS A 358 -18.51 -19.02 14.75
C LYS A 358 -19.59 -18.22 15.46
N HIS A 359 -20.48 -18.92 16.17
CA HIS A 359 -21.38 -18.29 17.12
C HIS A 359 -20.55 -17.49 18.14
N PHE A 360 -20.66 -16.18 18.07
CA PHE A 360 -20.18 -15.29 19.13
C PHE A 360 -20.95 -15.64 20.39
N THR A 361 -20.25 -16.12 21.42
CA THR A 361 -20.94 -16.49 22.66
C THR A 361 -21.23 -15.23 23.45
N TRP A 362 -22.44 -15.08 24.02
CA TRP A 362 -22.80 -13.94 24.89
C TRP A 362 -21.75 -13.63 25.97
N LYS A 363 -20.99 -14.66 26.39
CA LYS A 363 -19.83 -14.56 27.29
C LYS A 363 -18.70 -13.69 26.75
N GLU A 364 -18.37 -13.76 25.46
CA GLU A 364 -17.34 -12.92 24.82
C GLU A 364 -17.77 -11.46 24.77
N TYR A 365 -19.04 -11.20 24.48
CA TYR A 365 -19.59 -9.83 24.49
C TYR A 365 -19.53 -9.20 25.88
N LEU A 366 -19.97 -9.93 26.92
CA LEU A 366 -19.87 -9.47 28.31
C LEU A 366 -18.42 -9.22 28.71
N PHE A 367 -17.49 -10.09 28.30
CA PHE A 367 -16.06 -9.92 28.56
C PHE A 367 -15.51 -8.61 27.96
N TYR A 368 -15.85 -8.30 26.71
CA TYR A 368 -15.41 -7.04 26.08
C TYR A 368 -16.02 -5.80 26.74
N ILE A 369 -17.29 -5.86 27.17
CA ILE A 369 -17.90 -4.75 27.93
C ILE A 369 -17.17 -4.54 29.26
N ILE A 370 -16.87 -5.62 29.99
CA ILE A 370 -16.15 -5.54 31.27
C ILE A 370 -14.78 -4.89 31.05
N ILE A 371 -14.02 -5.31 30.03
CA ILE A 371 -12.73 -4.71 29.71
C ILE A 371 -12.86 -3.23 29.37
N LEU A 372 -13.84 -2.87 28.54
CA LEU A 372 -14.07 -1.47 28.16
C LEU A 372 -14.37 -0.59 29.38
N VAL A 373 -15.26 -1.05 30.27
CA VAL A 373 -15.60 -0.33 31.50
C VAL A 373 -14.37 -0.18 32.40
N LEU A 374 -13.57 -1.24 32.57
CA LEU A 374 -12.34 -1.19 33.35
C LEU A 374 -11.32 -0.21 32.75
N ALA A 375 -11.14 -0.21 31.43
CA ALA A 375 -10.20 0.68 30.75
C ALA A 375 -10.61 2.16 30.87
N LEU A 376 -11.91 2.44 30.73
CA LEU A 376 -12.45 3.79 30.92
C LEU A 376 -12.36 4.25 32.38
N LEU A 377 -12.62 3.34 33.33
CA LEU A 377 -12.53 3.66 34.75
C LEU A 377 -11.09 3.93 35.17
N GLU A 378 -10.14 3.09 34.75
CA GLU A 378 -8.72 3.30 35.02
C GLU A 378 -8.22 4.63 34.44
N THR A 379 -8.47 4.88 33.15
CA THR A 379 -8.03 6.14 32.51
C THR A 379 -8.68 7.37 33.12
N GLY A 380 -9.98 7.33 33.36
CA GLY A 380 -10.72 8.43 33.96
C GLY A 380 -10.19 8.78 35.34
N LEU A 381 -10.00 7.79 36.22
CA LEU A 381 -9.49 8.02 37.57
C LEU A 381 -8.04 8.52 37.54
N ILE A 382 -7.15 7.85 36.80
CA ILE A 382 -5.73 8.22 36.74
C ILE A 382 -5.57 9.63 36.19
N HIS A 383 -6.24 9.96 35.09
CA HIS A 383 -6.13 11.28 34.47
C HIS A 383 -6.73 12.39 35.34
N HIS A 384 -7.86 12.11 36.00
CA HIS A 384 -8.50 13.06 36.91
C HIS A 384 -7.58 13.38 38.11
N PHE A 385 -7.05 12.35 38.79
CA PHE A 385 -6.17 12.56 39.94
C PHE A 385 -4.79 13.13 39.56
N ALA A 386 -4.28 12.80 38.38
CA ALA A 386 -3.07 13.42 37.83
C ALA A 386 -3.24 14.93 37.57
N GLY A 387 -4.46 15.43 37.40
CA GLY A 387 -4.75 16.86 37.31
C GLY A 387 -4.45 17.63 38.60
N PHE A 388 -4.71 17.00 39.76
CA PHE A 388 -4.64 17.65 41.07
C PHE A 388 -3.24 17.73 41.68
N SER A 389 -2.33 16.79 41.37
CA SER A 389 -0.97 16.79 41.95
C SER A 389 0.07 17.43 41.01
N GLN A 390 0.32 18.73 41.12
CA GLN A 390 1.36 19.42 40.33
C GLN A 390 2.80 19.02 40.67
N ILE A 391 3.05 18.38 41.82
CA ILE A 391 4.40 18.23 42.40
C ILE A 391 5.11 16.90 42.04
N SER A 392 4.41 15.88 41.50
CA SER A 392 4.98 14.53 41.29
C SER A 392 4.89 13.96 39.86
N LYS A 393 4.44 14.75 38.88
CA LYS A 393 3.99 14.25 37.55
C LYS A 393 5.06 13.49 36.76
N SER A 394 6.29 13.97 36.70
CA SER A 394 7.39 13.30 35.97
C SER A 394 7.84 12.01 36.64
N ASN A 395 7.76 11.94 37.97
CA ASN A 395 8.21 10.78 38.74
C ASN A 395 7.21 9.61 38.63
N SER A 396 5.90 9.89 38.62
CA SER A 396 4.87 8.85 38.49
C SER A 396 4.88 8.14 37.13
N GLN A 397 5.02 8.90 36.03
CA GLN A 397 5.10 8.31 34.68
C GLN A 397 6.37 7.47 34.51
N ALA A 398 7.50 7.90 35.10
CA ALA A 398 8.74 7.15 35.09
C ALA A 398 8.62 5.83 35.87
N ILE A 399 7.94 5.82 37.03
CA ILE A 399 7.68 4.60 37.82
C ILE A 399 6.90 3.56 37.00
N VAL A 400 5.82 3.97 36.33
CA VAL A 400 5.06 3.08 35.44
C VAL A 400 5.95 2.62 34.27
N GLY A 401 6.80 3.52 33.74
CA GLY A 401 7.81 3.20 32.73
C GLY A 401 8.74 2.06 33.14
N TYR A 402 9.28 2.07 34.36
CA TYR A 402 10.10 0.95 34.88
C TYR A 402 9.30 -0.35 34.98
N GLY A 403 8.04 -0.27 35.42
CA GLY A 403 7.12 -1.42 35.43
C GLY A 403 6.94 -2.03 34.04
N LEU A 404 6.77 -1.19 33.00
CA LEU A 404 6.67 -1.62 31.61
C LEU A 404 7.97 -2.26 31.09
N MET A 405 9.14 -1.78 31.52
CA MET A 405 10.44 -2.40 31.16
C MET A 405 10.55 -3.82 31.72
N ILE A 406 10.23 -4.01 33.00
CA ILE A 406 10.22 -5.33 33.65
C ILE A 406 9.22 -6.25 32.94
N LEU A 407 8.03 -5.73 32.62
CA LEU A 407 6.99 -6.46 31.92
C LEU A 407 7.44 -6.93 30.52
N LEU A 408 8.14 -6.07 29.77
CA LEU A 408 8.69 -6.42 28.45
C LEU A 408 9.73 -7.55 28.56
N ILE A 409 10.63 -7.49 29.55
CA ILE A 409 11.64 -8.53 29.78
C ILE A 409 10.97 -9.87 30.10
N ILE A 410 9.96 -9.87 30.96
CA ILE A 410 9.19 -11.08 31.30
C ILE A 410 8.50 -11.66 30.06
N LEU A 411 7.81 -10.82 29.28
CA LEU A 411 7.13 -11.24 28.05
C LEU A 411 8.11 -11.78 27.00
N TRP A 412 9.29 -11.17 26.90
CA TRP A 412 10.35 -11.61 25.99
C TRP A 412 10.89 -12.99 26.38
N ILE A 413 11.19 -13.21 27.66
CA ILE A 413 11.62 -14.52 28.17
C ILE A 413 10.56 -15.59 27.90
N LEU A 414 9.28 -15.30 28.20
CA LEU A 414 8.17 -16.22 27.94
C LEU A 414 8.03 -16.56 26.45
N ARG A 415 8.30 -15.59 25.56
CA ARG A 415 8.29 -15.81 24.10
C ARG A 415 9.42 -16.74 23.65
N GLU A 416 10.64 -16.51 24.12
CA GLU A 416 11.80 -17.35 23.77
C GLU A 416 11.68 -18.79 24.33
N ILE A 417 10.96 -18.99 25.44
CA ILE A 417 10.65 -20.34 25.94
C ILE A 417 9.63 -21.06 25.04
N GLN A 418 8.77 -20.34 24.33
CA GLN A 418 7.77 -20.91 23.43
C GLN A 418 8.27 -21.15 22.00
N SER A 419 9.30 -20.43 21.57
CA SER A 419 9.86 -20.57 20.24
C SER A 419 10.58 -21.92 20.08
N VAL A 420 10.60 -22.43 18.84
CA VAL A 420 11.33 -23.69 18.52
C VAL A 420 12.85 -23.49 18.68
N TYR A 421 13.34 -22.28 18.42
CA TYR A 421 14.73 -21.90 18.55
C TYR A 421 14.87 -20.70 19.49
N ILE A 422 15.71 -20.84 20.51
CA ILE A 422 16.11 -19.76 21.41
C ILE A 422 17.06 -18.84 20.64
N LEU A 423 16.72 -17.55 20.58
CA LEU A 423 17.47 -16.53 19.82
C LEU A 423 17.67 -16.89 18.34
N GLY A 424 16.86 -17.81 17.80
CA GLY A 424 16.97 -18.30 16.42
C GLY A 424 18.17 -19.20 16.13
N ILE A 425 19.02 -19.51 17.11
CA ILE A 425 20.27 -20.27 16.90
C ILE A 425 20.20 -21.65 17.56
N PHE A 426 19.78 -21.71 18.82
CA PHE A 426 19.81 -22.94 19.60
C PHE A 426 18.44 -23.59 19.64
N ARG A 427 18.35 -24.89 19.33
CA ARG A 427 17.08 -25.62 19.45
C ARG A 427 16.63 -25.61 20.90
N ASN A 428 15.39 -25.17 21.13
CA ASN A 428 14.83 -25.07 22.47
C ASN A 428 14.70 -26.46 23.12
N PRO A 429 15.29 -26.71 24.31
CA PRO A 429 15.22 -28.00 24.99
C PRO A 429 13.81 -28.35 25.50
N PHE A 430 12.97 -27.34 25.72
CA PHE A 430 11.57 -27.51 26.11
C PHE A 430 10.69 -27.98 24.95
N TYR A 431 11.14 -27.80 23.70
CA TYR A 431 10.42 -28.27 22.53
C TYR A 431 10.68 -29.77 22.30
N PRO A 432 9.65 -30.58 21.98
CA PRO A 432 9.83 -32.01 21.73
C PRO A 432 10.78 -32.27 20.55
N LYS A 433 11.66 -33.26 20.73
CA LYS A 433 12.66 -33.63 19.71
C LYS A 433 12.06 -34.47 18.59
N ASP A 434 11.21 -35.43 18.96
CA ASP A 434 10.55 -36.38 18.07
C ASP A 434 9.08 -36.56 18.45
N VAL A 435 8.22 -36.76 17.43
CA VAL A 435 6.77 -37.02 17.60
C VAL A 435 6.51 -38.50 17.94
N GLN A 436 7.50 -39.38 17.77
CA GLN A 436 7.34 -40.83 17.93
C GLN A 436 7.11 -41.25 19.40
N THR A 437 7.70 -40.54 20.38
CA THR A 437 7.45 -40.76 21.81
C THR A 437 6.30 -39.89 22.29
N VAL A 438 5.06 -40.36 22.07
CA VAL A 438 3.82 -39.60 22.32
C VAL A 438 3.69 -39.11 23.77
N SER A 439 4.12 -39.89 24.77
CA SER A 439 4.02 -39.50 26.18
C SER A 439 4.88 -38.28 26.52
N VAL A 440 6.16 -38.29 26.12
CA VAL A 440 7.10 -37.18 26.33
C VAL A 440 6.66 -35.94 25.54
N PHE A 441 6.12 -36.13 24.33
CA PHE A 441 5.57 -35.05 23.52
C PHE A 441 4.40 -34.36 24.23
N LEU A 442 3.42 -35.12 24.73
CA LEU A 442 2.25 -34.59 25.42
C LEU A 442 2.61 -33.87 26.73
N GLU A 443 3.57 -34.40 27.48
CA GLU A 443 4.02 -33.78 28.74
C GLU A 443 4.68 -32.41 28.49
N LYS A 444 5.64 -32.37 27.55
CA LYS A 444 6.30 -31.11 27.15
C LYS A 444 5.31 -30.11 26.55
N GLN A 445 4.36 -30.58 25.74
CA GLN A 445 3.32 -29.73 25.16
C GLN A 445 2.41 -29.13 26.24
N LYS A 446 2.03 -29.90 27.28
CA LYS A 446 1.25 -29.37 28.41
C LYS A 446 2.01 -28.28 29.17
N MET A 447 3.32 -28.46 29.39
CA MET A 447 4.16 -27.45 30.04
C MET A 447 4.21 -26.17 29.20
N LEU A 448 4.48 -26.28 27.90
CA LEU A 448 4.48 -25.15 26.97
C LEU A 448 3.11 -24.46 26.90
N MET A 449 2.02 -25.21 27.00
CA MET A 449 0.66 -24.65 27.01
C MET A 449 0.41 -23.81 28.27
N LYS A 450 0.88 -24.22 29.45
CA LYS A 450 0.78 -23.42 30.68
C LYS A 450 1.52 -22.09 30.56
N ILE A 451 2.73 -22.11 29.99
CA ILE A 451 3.53 -20.92 29.69
C ILE A 451 2.85 -20.06 28.62
N GLY A 452 2.22 -20.71 27.62
CA GLY A 452 1.29 -20.11 26.65
C GLY A 452 0.23 -19.24 27.30
N ILE A 453 -0.49 -19.82 28.26
CA ILE A 453 -1.60 -19.18 28.96
C ILE A 453 -1.09 -18.00 29.82
N SER A 454 0.01 -18.16 30.56
CA SER A 454 0.56 -17.07 31.37
C SER A 454 0.98 -15.87 30.53
N ARG A 455 1.69 -16.12 29.42
CA ARG A 455 2.05 -15.08 28.45
C ARG A 455 0.80 -14.39 27.88
N ARG A 456 -0.21 -15.17 27.49
CA ARG A 456 -1.46 -14.62 26.95
C ARG A 456 -2.14 -13.69 27.95
N ILE A 457 -2.29 -14.08 29.21
CA ILE A 457 -2.90 -13.24 30.25
C ILE A 457 -2.10 -11.94 30.42
N LEU A 458 -0.79 -12.05 30.51
CA LEU A 458 0.10 -10.90 30.70
C LEU A 458 -0.02 -9.91 29.53
N LEU A 459 -0.13 -10.42 28.30
CA LEU A 459 -0.22 -9.64 27.08
C LEU A 459 -1.63 -9.08 26.81
N THR A 460 -2.70 -9.83 27.06
CA THR A 460 -4.06 -9.40 26.73
C THR A 460 -4.72 -8.57 27.84
N LEU A 461 -4.24 -8.69 29.08
CA LEU A 461 -4.84 -8.03 30.25
C LEU A 461 -3.86 -7.06 30.92
N VAL A 462 -2.69 -7.53 31.34
CA VAL A 462 -1.80 -6.70 32.19
C VAL A 462 -1.10 -5.59 31.39
N SER A 463 -0.53 -5.90 30.22
CA SER A 463 0.19 -4.90 29.43
C SER A 463 -0.69 -3.77 28.88
N PRO A 464 -1.92 -4.01 28.38
CA PRO A 464 -2.77 -2.91 27.93
C PRO A 464 -3.09 -1.91 29.04
N PHE A 465 -3.51 -2.39 30.21
CA PHE A 465 -3.81 -1.53 31.36
C PHE A 465 -2.57 -0.75 31.84
N ALA A 466 -1.41 -1.41 31.96
CA ALA A 466 -0.17 -0.73 32.32
C ALA A 466 0.24 0.37 31.32
N MET A 467 0.07 0.14 30.01
CA MET A 467 0.35 1.16 28.99
C MET A 467 -0.68 2.28 28.99
N ILE A 468 -1.94 1.97 29.27
CA ILE A 468 -3.02 2.96 29.42
C ILE A 468 -2.76 3.87 30.62
N ALA A 469 -2.32 3.31 31.75
CA ALA A 469 -1.85 4.09 32.90
C ALA A 469 -0.68 5.01 32.52
N PHE A 470 0.30 4.51 31.77
CA PHE A 470 1.43 5.32 31.29
C PHE A 470 0.99 6.48 30.40
N LEU A 471 0.07 6.25 29.47
CA LEU A 471 -0.44 7.28 28.55
C LEU A 471 -1.32 8.30 29.25
N SER A 472 -2.17 7.88 30.20
CA SER A 472 -3.10 8.77 30.91
C SER A 472 -2.42 9.71 31.91
N LEU A 473 -1.22 9.35 32.38
CA LEU A 473 -0.37 10.18 33.25
C LEU A 473 0.38 11.30 32.50
N ASP A 474 0.34 11.32 31.17
CA ASP A 474 1.13 12.26 30.39
C ASP A 474 0.65 13.71 30.54
N SER A 475 1.61 14.64 30.69
CA SER A 475 1.31 16.05 30.95
C SER A 475 0.79 16.79 29.72
N SER A 476 1.10 16.35 28.50
CA SER A 476 0.66 17.01 27.26
C SER A 476 -0.87 16.95 27.08
N LEU A 477 -1.53 15.93 27.63
CA LEU A 477 -2.98 15.77 27.61
C LEU A 477 -3.73 16.82 28.46
N GLN A 478 -3.03 17.54 29.34
CA GLN A 478 -3.60 18.62 30.15
C GLN A 478 -3.47 19.99 29.46
N GLY A 479 -2.68 20.09 28.38
CA GLY A 479 -2.47 21.32 27.61
C GLY A 479 -3.54 21.59 26.55
N LEU A 480 -3.37 22.68 25.78
CA LEU A 480 -4.25 23.02 24.66
C LEU A 480 -4.20 21.94 23.57
N HIS A 481 -5.37 21.54 23.07
CA HIS A 481 -5.50 20.54 22.01
C HIS A 481 -4.80 21.03 20.72
N SER A 482 -3.66 20.44 20.40
CA SER A 482 -3.01 20.59 19.10
C SER A 482 -3.36 19.40 18.21
N VAL A 483 -3.30 19.60 16.89
CA VAL A 483 -3.53 18.53 15.90
C VAL A 483 -2.56 17.37 16.11
N SER A 484 -1.32 17.67 16.54
CA SER A 484 -0.29 16.67 16.79
C SER A 484 -0.58 15.81 18.01
N ILE A 485 -1.13 16.40 19.09
CA ILE A 485 -1.58 15.67 20.29
C ILE A 485 -2.75 14.76 19.92
N SER A 486 -3.76 15.27 19.20
CA SER A 486 -4.91 14.47 18.76
C SER A 486 -4.47 13.25 17.93
N ILE A 487 -3.63 13.44 16.90
CA ILE A 487 -3.17 12.32 16.06
C ILE A 487 -2.25 11.37 16.85
N GLY A 488 -1.31 11.90 17.64
CA GLY A 488 -0.38 11.06 18.41
C GLY A 488 -1.06 10.18 19.45
N PHE A 489 -2.01 10.73 20.21
CA PHE A 489 -2.70 9.97 21.26
C PHE A 489 -3.82 9.07 20.75
N THR A 490 -4.55 9.43 19.68
CA THR A 490 -5.50 8.49 19.01
C THR A 490 -4.80 7.21 18.62
N ARG A 491 -3.65 7.36 17.95
CA ARG A 491 -2.79 6.24 17.56
C ARG A 491 -2.34 5.45 18.77
N ALA A 492 -1.78 6.12 19.79
CA ALA A 492 -1.22 5.46 20.96
C ALA A 492 -2.25 4.61 21.72
N PHE A 493 -3.41 5.20 22.04
CA PHE A 493 -4.49 4.48 22.74
C PHE A 493 -5.05 3.31 21.94
N ARG A 494 -5.11 3.41 20.60
CA ARG A 494 -5.52 2.29 19.75
C ARG A 494 -4.45 1.20 19.67
N MET A 495 -3.19 1.57 19.45
CA MET A 495 -2.06 0.63 19.30
C MET A 495 -1.89 -0.30 20.51
N VAL A 496 -2.21 0.19 21.71
CA VAL A 496 -2.23 -0.62 22.94
C VAL A 496 -3.07 -1.90 22.77
N TRP A 497 -4.21 -1.80 22.09
CA TRP A 497 -5.13 -2.92 21.88
C TRP A 497 -4.90 -3.64 20.55
N GLN A 498 -4.56 -2.90 19.49
CA GLN A 498 -4.37 -3.45 18.16
C GLN A 498 -3.10 -4.31 18.05
N HIS A 499 -1.98 -3.82 18.57
CA HIS A 499 -0.66 -4.44 18.46
C HIS A 499 0.12 -4.30 19.78
N THR A 500 -0.37 -4.95 20.84
CA THR A 500 0.11 -4.76 22.22
C THR A 500 1.61 -5.01 22.41
N GLU A 501 2.19 -6.05 21.80
CA GLU A 501 3.64 -6.34 21.93
C GLU A 501 4.50 -5.20 21.34
N ASN A 502 4.08 -4.71 20.17
CA ASN A 502 4.75 -3.63 19.46
C ASN A 502 4.60 -2.30 20.21
N ALA A 503 3.40 -2.02 20.73
CA ALA A 503 3.13 -0.85 21.56
C ALA A 503 3.95 -0.87 22.86
N LEU A 504 4.11 -2.04 23.49
CA LEU A 504 4.93 -2.20 24.69
C LEU A 504 6.40 -1.90 24.40
N LEU A 505 6.92 -2.39 23.28
CA LEU A 505 8.28 -2.10 22.86
C LEU A 505 8.48 -0.61 22.53
N GLU A 506 7.51 0.02 21.84
CA GLU A 506 7.52 1.47 21.56
C GLU A 506 7.54 2.31 22.85
N THR A 507 6.67 1.98 23.82
CA THR A 507 6.60 2.70 25.10
C THR A 507 7.84 2.52 25.94
N VAL A 508 8.45 1.33 25.96
CA VAL A 508 9.72 1.08 26.66
C VAL A 508 10.90 1.83 26.01
N ILE A 509 10.96 1.92 24.68
CA ILE A 509 12.00 2.71 24.01
C ILE A 509 11.85 4.18 24.36
N VAL A 510 10.63 4.73 24.31
CA VAL A 510 10.39 6.13 24.67
C VAL A 510 10.72 6.41 26.13
N SER A 511 10.36 5.51 27.06
CA SER A 511 10.70 5.68 28.48
C SER A 511 12.20 5.57 28.75
N ALA A 512 12.90 4.64 28.11
CA ALA A 512 14.35 4.51 28.21
C ALA A 512 15.07 5.75 27.66
N LEU A 513 14.65 6.25 26.49
CA LEU A 513 15.21 7.49 25.91
C LEU A 513 14.94 8.71 26.80
N HIS A 514 13.78 8.78 27.44
CA HIS A 514 13.47 9.86 28.37
C HIS A 514 14.39 9.86 29.60
N ILE A 515 14.79 8.67 30.08
CA ILE A 515 15.72 8.51 31.21
C ILE A 515 17.16 8.88 30.81
N ILE A 516 17.58 8.48 29.60
CA ILE A 516 18.97 8.66 29.14
C ILE A 516 19.23 10.08 28.63
N SER A 517 18.24 10.70 27.99
CA SER A 517 18.38 12.01 27.36
C SER A 517 18.22 13.14 28.37
N SER A 518 19.10 14.16 28.28
CA SER A 518 18.89 15.42 28.99
C SER A 518 17.57 16.08 28.56
N THR A 519 17.02 16.93 29.44
CA THR A 519 15.80 17.70 29.20
C THR A 519 15.92 18.68 28.03
N ASP A 520 17.15 19.07 27.68
CA ASP A 520 17.45 20.08 26.66
C ASP A 520 17.49 19.53 25.22
N LEU A 521 17.45 18.20 25.04
CA LEU A 521 17.42 17.60 23.72
C LEU A 521 16.10 17.97 23.01
N TRP A 522 16.17 18.37 21.74
CA TRP A 522 15.01 18.71 20.90
C TRP A 522 13.86 17.68 21.00
N TRP A 523 14.23 16.40 21.09
CA TRP A 523 13.31 15.27 21.29
C TRP A 523 12.41 15.41 22.53
N ASN A 524 12.99 15.81 23.66
CA ASN A 524 12.28 15.94 24.93
C ASN A 524 11.54 17.28 25.04
N ARG A 525 12.03 18.33 24.38
CA ARG A 525 11.48 19.68 24.46
C ARG A 525 10.32 19.94 23.50
N SER A 526 10.38 19.42 22.27
CA SER A 526 9.49 19.82 21.18
C SER A 526 8.43 18.79 20.79
N LEU A 527 8.62 17.52 21.18
CA LEU A 527 7.73 16.43 20.78
C LEU A 527 6.93 15.92 21.95
N ASP A 528 5.61 15.80 21.77
CA ASP A 528 4.71 15.16 22.72
C ASP A 528 4.93 13.63 22.74
N THR A 529 4.57 12.98 23.85
CA THR A 529 4.72 11.52 24.01
C THR A 529 4.01 10.74 22.91
N GLY A 530 2.83 11.17 22.47
CA GLY A 530 2.12 10.57 21.33
C GLY A 530 2.91 10.61 20.01
N ILE A 531 3.58 11.73 19.72
CA ILE A 531 4.42 11.89 18.52
C ILE A 531 5.71 11.07 18.65
N ARG A 532 6.31 11.03 19.84
CA ARG A 532 7.49 10.18 20.11
C ARG A 532 7.18 8.71 19.83
N LEU A 533 6.03 8.22 20.31
CA LEU A 533 5.57 6.85 20.03
C LEU A 533 5.32 6.62 18.54
N LEU A 534 4.73 7.60 17.84
CA LEU A 534 4.54 7.54 16.39
C LEU A 534 5.87 7.44 15.64
N LEU A 535 6.85 8.29 15.95
CA LEU A 535 8.16 8.29 15.32
C LEU A 535 8.94 7.00 15.59
N VAL A 536 8.97 6.53 16.85
CA VAL A 536 9.60 5.26 17.22
C VAL A 536 8.93 4.10 16.50
N GLY A 537 7.59 4.10 16.38
CA GLY A 537 6.84 3.10 15.62
C GLY A 537 7.22 3.05 14.14
N ILE A 538 7.29 4.22 13.49
CA ILE A 538 7.72 4.32 12.08
C ILE A 538 9.18 3.87 11.93
N MET A 539 10.10 4.35 12.76
CA MET A 539 11.51 3.98 12.68
C MET A 539 11.72 2.48 12.89
N ARG A 540 11.01 1.87 13.84
CA ARG A 540 11.07 0.43 14.07
C ARG A 540 10.61 -0.34 12.84
N ASP A 541 9.46 0.01 12.27
CA ASP A 541 8.95 -0.67 11.08
C ASP A 541 9.93 -0.54 9.90
N ARG A 542 10.41 0.68 9.61
CA ARG A 542 11.38 0.93 8.53
C ARG A 542 12.66 0.14 8.73
N LEU A 543 13.13 0.02 9.98
CA LEU A 543 14.30 -0.78 10.33
C LEU A 543 14.06 -2.28 10.07
N ILE A 544 12.90 -2.83 10.48
CA ILE A 544 12.55 -4.24 10.23
C ILE A 544 12.44 -4.49 8.72
N GLN A 545 11.84 -3.57 7.96
CA GLN A 545 11.77 -3.66 6.50
C GLN A 545 13.16 -3.58 5.86
N PHE A 546 14.04 -2.74 6.38
CA PHE A 546 15.42 -2.65 5.89
C PHE A 546 16.18 -3.94 6.11
N ILE A 547 16.11 -4.50 7.32
CA ILE A 547 16.77 -5.76 7.65
C ILE A 547 16.22 -6.90 6.78
N SER A 548 14.90 -7.00 6.62
CA SER A 548 14.29 -8.06 5.79
C SER A 548 14.63 -7.94 4.31
N LYS A 549 14.66 -6.72 3.74
CA LYS A 549 15.07 -6.51 2.34
C LYS A 549 16.56 -6.72 2.13
N LEU A 550 17.39 -6.38 3.11
CA LEU A 550 18.81 -6.71 3.10
C LEU A 550 19.03 -8.22 3.14
N GLN A 551 18.33 -8.94 4.02
CA GLN A 551 18.34 -10.40 4.08
C GLN A 551 17.90 -11.02 2.74
N PHE A 552 16.84 -10.48 2.13
CA PHE A 552 16.39 -10.91 0.81
C PHE A 552 17.46 -10.68 -0.28
N ALA A 553 18.08 -9.50 -0.32
CA ALA A 553 19.13 -9.21 -1.30
C ALA A 553 20.35 -10.15 -1.13
N VAL A 554 20.78 -10.37 0.12
CA VAL A 554 21.90 -11.28 0.45
C VAL A 554 21.55 -12.73 0.10
N THR A 555 20.34 -13.20 0.39
CA THR A 555 19.93 -14.58 0.06
C THR A 555 19.86 -14.81 -1.44
N VAL A 556 19.38 -13.85 -2.23
CA VAL A 556 19.39 -13.92 -3.70
C VAL A 556 20.83 -13.94 -4.23
N LEU A 557 21.72 -13.10 -3.70
CA LEU A 557 23.14 -13.09 -4.06
C LEU A 557 23.81 -14.44 -3.75
N LEU A 558 23.63 -14.97 -2.54
CA LEU A 558 24.17 -16.26 -2.12
C LEU A 558 23.63 -17.42 -2.96
N ALA A 559 22.32 -17.47 -3.21
CA ALA A 559 21.70 -18.51 -4.03
C ALA A 559 22.19 -18.46 -5.47
N SER A 560 22.40 -17.25 -6.01
CA SER A 560 22.92 -17.06 -7.36
C SER A 560 24.37 -17.58 -7.52
N TRP A 561 25.18 -17.48 -6.45
CA TRP A 561 26.55 -17.99 -6.41
C TRP A 561 26.63 -19.51 -6.22
N THR A 562 25.81 -20.07 -5.32
CA THR A 562 25.89 -21.49 -4.93
C THR A 562 25.34 -22.42 -6.01
N GLU A 563 24.28 -22.03 -6.73
CA GLU A 563 23.61 -22.87 -7.72
C GLU A 563 24.43 -23.08 -9.00
N LYS A 564 24.87 -24.33 -9.24
CA LYS A 564 25.69 -24.73 -10.39
C LYS A 564 25.10 -24.32 -11.74
N LYS A 565 23.77 -24.30 -11.85
CA LYS A 565 23.03 -23.98 -13.10
C LYS A 565 23.09 -22.51 -13.49
N ARG A 566 23.50 -21.59 -12.60
CA ARG A 566 23.49 -20.13 -12.84
C ARG A 566 24.90 -19.52 -13.01
N ARG A 567 25.98 -20.27 -12.73
CA ARG A 567 27.32 -19.72 -12.46
C ARG A 567 27.98 -18.87 -13.56
N LYS A 568 27.85 -19.20 -14.85
CA LYS A 568 28.75 -18.64 -15.90
C LYS A 568 28.58 -17.13 -16.15
N THR A 569 27.36 -16.59 -16.13
CA THR A 569 27.07 -15.15 -16.25
C THR A 569 26.87 -14.46 -14.90
N THR A 570 26.56 -15.23 -13.84
CA THR A 570 26.27 -14.70 -12.52
C THR A 570 27.52 -14.24 -11.75
N THR A 571 28.71 -14.81 -11.99
CA THR A 571 29.96 -14.32 -11.35
C THR A 571 30.24 -12.86 -11.71
N VAL A 572 30.06 -12.48 -12.98
CA VAL A 572 30.22 -11.09 -13.44
C VAL A 572 29.17 -10.18 -12.80
N LEU A 573 27.92 -10.63 -12.70
CA LEU A 573 26.85 -9.87 -12.04
C LEU A 573 27.05 -9.72 -10.53
N CYS A 574 27.65 -10.71 -9.85
CA CYS A 574 28.01 -10.59 -8.43
C CYS A 574 29.12 -9.56 -8.24
N ILE A 575 30.17 -9.58 -9.07
CA ILE A 575 31.24 -8.56 -9.05
C ILE A 575 30.66 -7.17 -9.32
N LEU A 576 29.77 -7.05 -10.31
CA LEU A 576 29.10 -5.80 -10.63
C LEU A 576 28.27 -5.28 -9.46
N ASN A 577 27.56 -6.15 -8.72
CA ASN A 577 26.82 -5.75 -7.52
C ASN A 577 27.73 -5.34 -6.35
N THR A 578 28.91 -5.92 -6.23
CA THR A 578 29.88 -5.48 -5.21
C THR A 578 30.37 -4.06 -5.53
N ILE A 579 30.66 -3.79 -6.82
CA ILE A 579 31.07 -2.45 -7.29
C ILE A 579 29.91 -1.45 -7.16
N LEU A 580 28.70 -1.83 -7.56
CA LEU A 580 27.48 -1.01 -7.49
C LEU A 580 26.76 -1.11 -6.13
N SER A 581 27.39 -1.68 -5.11
CA SER A 581 26.81 -1.84 -3.78
C SER A 581 26.24 -0.55 -3.17
N PRO A 582 26.83 0.65 -3.32
CA PRO A 582 26.20 1.87 -2.82
C PRO A 582 24.87 2.15 -3.51
N PHE A 583 24.75 1.90 -4.82
CA PHE A 583 23.50 2.09 -5.55
C PHE A 583 22.44 1.05 -5.17
N VAL A 584 22.84 -0.21 -4.98
CA VAL A 584 21.94 -1.26 -4.49
C VAL A 584 21.41 -0.91 -3.10
N LEU A 585 22.26 -0.39 -2.22
CA LEU A 585 21.86 0.08 -0.90
C LEU A 585 20.88 1.25 -0.99
N VAL A 586 21.10 2.21 -1.90
CA VAL A 586 20.15 3.31 -2.16
C VAL A 586 18.79 2.76 -2.61
N PHE A 587 18.75 1.76 -3.50
CA PHE A 587 17.48 1.13 -3.88
C PHE A 587 16.81 0.40 -2.72
N ILE A 588 17.57 -0.28 -1.86
CA ILE A 588 17.03 -0.90 -0.65
C ILE A 588 16.45 0.17 0.26
N VAL A 589 17.18 1.25 0.54
CA VAL A 589 16.70 2.37 1.38
C VAL A 589 15.43 2.99 0.78
N PHE A 590 15.42 3.31 -0.51
CA PHE A 590 14.24 3.88 -1.17
C PHE A 590 13.04 2.93 -1.11
N SER A 591 13.25 1.64 -1.35
CA SER A 591 12.23 0.62 -1.21
C SER A 591 11.70 0.54 0.24
N THR A 592 12.56 0.66 1.26
CA THR A 592 12.13 0.68 2.67
C THR A 592 11.33 1.90 3.04
N LEU A 593 11.72 3.08 2.56
CA LEU A 593 11.00 4.33 2.82
C LEU A 593 9.58 4.30 2.24
N LEU A 594 9.44 3.71 1.04
CA LEU A 594 8.15 3.57 0.35
C LEU A 594 7.34 2.34 0.79
N SER A 595 7.80 1.53 1.74
CA SER A 595 7.19 0.21 2.03
C SER A 595 6.99 -0.68 0.79
N SER A 596 7.80 -0.51 -0.25
CA SER A 596 7.58 -1.19 -1.53
C SER A 596 8.39 -2.48 -1.64
N PRO A 597 8.03 -3.45 -2.51
CA PRO A 597 8.82 -4.67 -2.66
C PRO A 597 10.14 -4.41 -3.39
N LEU A 598 11.19 -5.14 -3.04
CA LEU A 598 12.46 -5.18 -3.78
C LEU A 598 12.37 -6.29 -4.84
N LEU A 599 12.49 -5.94 -6.12
CA LEU A 599 12.30 -6.87 -7.23
C LEU A 599 13.64 -7.27 -7.86
N PRO A 600 14.01 -8.56 -7.89
CA PRO A 600 15.14 -9.03 -8.68
C PRO A 600 14.74 -9.20 -10.16
N LEU A 601 15.46 -8.55 -11.06
CA LEU A 601 15.20 -8.62 -12.50
C LEU A 601 15.49 -10.05 -13.01
N PHE A 602 14.48 -10.73 -13.56
CA PHE A 602 14.61 -12.11 -14.08
C PHE A 602 15.26 -13.11 -13.11
N THR A 603 15.11 -12.90 -11.79
CA THR A 603 15.77 -13.67 -10.72
C THR A 603 17.31 -13.57 -10.70
N LEU A 604 17.87 -12.64 -11.46
CA LEU A 604 19.27 -12.22 -11.37
C LEU A 604 19.45 -11.28 -10.18
N PRO A 605 20.67 -11.14 -9.64
CA PRO A 605 20.94 -10.25 -8.52
C PRO A 605 20.93 -8.76 -8.93
N VAL A 606 20.08 -8.33 -9.87
CA VAL A 606 19.90 -6.93 -10.24
C VAL A 606 18.59 -6.47 -9.63
N PHE A 607 18.65 -5.55 -8.66
CA PHE A 607 17.49 -5.16 -7.87
C PHE A 607 16.89 -3.83 -8.33
N PHE A 608 15.58 -3.80 -8.46
CA PHE A 608 14.79 -2.60 -8.70
C PHE A 608 13.78 -2.38 -7.58
N VAL A 609 13.40 -1.13 -7.39
CA VAL A 609 12.33 -0.76 -6.47
C VAL A 609 11.01 -1.02 -7.16
N GLY A 610 10.24 -1.99 -6.66
CA GLY A 610 8.87 -2.17 -7.09
C GLY A 610 7.98 -1.03 -6.62
N PHE A 611 6.80 -0.91 -7.22
CA PHE A 611 5.85 0.12 -6.82
C PHE A 611 5.25 -0.17 -5.43
N PRO A 612 4.99 0.86 -4.60
CA PRO A 612 4.31 0.70 -3.33
C PRO A 612 2.88 0.19 -3.56
N ARG A 613 2.48 -0.82 -2.80
CA ARG A 613 1.19 -1.48 -2.94
C ARG A 613 0.70 -1.95 -1.58
N PRO A 614 -0.61 -2.12 -1.40
CA PRO A 614 -1.15 -2.66 -0.17
C PRO A 614 -0.51 -4.00 0.19
N ILE A 615 -0.43 -4.30 1.49
CA ILE A 615 0.10 -5.57 1.99
C ILE A 615 -0.73 -6.76 1.48
N GLN A 616 -2.03 -6.52 1.22
CA GLN A 616 -2.89 -7.50 0.58
C GLN A 616 -2.36 -7.86 -0.83
N SER A 617 -1.86 -9.08 -0.96
CA SER A 617 -1.24 -9.58 -2.20
C SER A 617 -2.23 -9.99 -3.29
N TRP A 618 -3.50 -10.25 -2.94
CA TRP A 618 -4.51 -10.76 -3.86
C TRP A 618 -5.71 -9.82 -3.98
N PRO A 619 -6.18 -9.51 -5.20
CA PRO A 619 -7.31 -8.60 -5.42
C PRO A 619 -8.67 -9.22 -5.05
N GLY A 620 -8.76 -10.55 -4.89
CA GLY A 620 -9.99 -11.28 -4.60
C GLY A 620 -10.31 -11.41 -3.10
N THR A 621 -11.56 -11.74 -2.79
CA THR A 621 -11.98 -12.09 -1.43
C THR A 621 -11.25 -13.35 -0.94
N VAL A 622 -11.04 -13.44 0.38
CA VAL A 622 -10.40 -14.60 1.03
C VAL A 622 -11.04 -15.90 0.55
N GLY A 623 -10.23 -16.81 -0.02
CA GLY A 623 -10.71 -18.10 -0.54
C GLY A 623 -11.21 -18.11 -1.99
N THR A 624 -11.16 -16.99 -2.73
CA THR A 624 -11.37 -17.01 -4.20
C THR A 624 -10.12 -17.53 -4.90
N ALA A 625 -10.09 -18.83 -5.19
CA ALA A 625 -9.03 -19.42 -6.01
C ALA A 625 -9.29 -19.10 -7.49
N ALA A 626 -8.28 -18.54 -8.18
CA ALA A 626 -8.32 -18.36 -9.64
C ALA A 626 -8.35 -19.69 -10.43
N CYS A 627 -8.11 -20.83 -9.75
CA CYS A 627 -8.20 -22.16 -10.33
C CYS A 627 -8.82 -23.11 -9.29
N MET A 628 -10.04 -23.57 -9.54
CA MET A 628 -10.71 -24.59 -8.74
C MET A 628 -10.32 -25.97 -9.31
N CYS A 629 -9.77 -26.83 -8.46
CA CYS A 629 -9.36 -28.20 -8.79
C CYS A 629 -10.20 -29.21 -8.00
N ALA A 630 -10.20 -30.48 -8.39
CA ALA A 630 -10.81 -31.56 -7.61
C ALA A 630 -10.30 -31.61 -6.16
N ASP A 631 -9.01 -31.29 -5.93
CA ASP A 631 -8.40 -31.29 -4.60
C ASP A 631 -8.88 -30.16 -3.69
N THR A 632 -9.49 -29.10 -4.26
CA THR A 632 -9.94 -27.92 -3.52
C THR A 632 -10.95 -28.29 -2.42
N VAL A 633 -11.75 -29.34 -2.61
CA VAL A 633 -12.71 -29.83 -1.61
C VAL A 633 -12.00 -30.30 -0.32
N TYR A 634 -10.85 -30.98 -0.44
CA TYR A 634 -10.10 -31.46 0.73
C TYR A 634 -9.51 -30.31 1.53
N TYR A 635 -9.04 -29.25 0.85
CA TYR A 635 -8.55 -28.06 1.51
C TYR A 635 -9.69 -27.35 2.25
N TYR A 636 -10.85 -27.16 1.61
CA TYR A 636 -12.02 -26.55 2.25
C TYR A 636 -12.46 -27.26 3.53
N GLN A 637 -12.41 -28.60 3.56
CA GLN A 637 -12.75 -29.38 4.76
C GLN A 637 -11.73 -29.19 5.90
N MET A 638 -10.45 -29.01 5.57
CA MET A 638 -9.37 -28.86 6.54
C MET A 638 -9.27 -27.43 7.11
N VAL A 639 -9.58 -26.40 6.30
CA VAL A 639 -9.42 -24.97 6.66
C VAL A 639 -10.01 -24.62 8.04
N PRO A 640 -11.25 -25.01 8.42
CA PRO A 640 -11.82 -24.60 9.70
C PRO A 640 -11.03 -25.12 10.92
N ARG A 641 -10.63 -26.40 10.89
CA ARG A 641 -9.86 -27.02 11.99
C ARG A 641 -8.45 -26.45 12.07
N LEU A 642 -7.81 -26.27 10.92
CA LEU A 642 -6.48 -25.66 10.84
C LEU A 642 -6.52 -24.21 11.33
N THR A 643 -7.56 -23.45 10.98
CA THR A 643 -7.73 -22.06 11.44
C THR A 643 -7.85 -21.98 12.95
N ILE A 644 -8.61 -22.88 13.59
CA ILE A 644 -8.73 -22.93 15.05
C ILE A 644 -7.38 -23.30 15.70
N ALA A 645 -6.69 -24.30 15.16
CA ALA A 645 -5.37 -24.72 15.66
C ALA A 645 -4.33 -23.59 15.52
N LEU A 646 -4.32 -22.90 14.38
CA LEU A 646 -3.47 -21.73 14.17
C LEU A 646 -3.83 -20.61 15.12
N GLN A 647 -5.11 -20.27 15.29
CA GLN A 647 -5.53 -19.21 16.22
C GLN A 647 -5.13 -19.50 17.67
N THR A 648 -5.23 -20.76 18.11
CA THR A 648 -4.76 -21.15 19.45
C THR A 648 -3.23 -21.09 19.55
N ALA A 649 -2.50 -21.56 18.55
CA ALA A 649 -1.04 -21.47 18.47
C ALA A 649 -0.54 -20.01 18.44
N MET A 650 -1.26 -19.15 17.71
CA MET A 650 -1.03 -17.71 17.62
C MET A 650 -1.26 -17.03 18.97
N ALA A 651 -2.42 -17.28 19.59
CA ALA A 651 -2.75 -16.73 20.90
C ALA A 651 -1.80 -17.21 22.00
N ALA A 652 -1.22 -18.41 21.85
CA ALA A 652 -0.23 -18.94 22.77
C ALA A 652 1.16 -18.31 22.58
N GLY A 653 1.48 -17.73 21.42
CA GLY A 653 2.81 -17.18 21.09
C GLY A 653 3.79 -18.17 20.45
N SER A 654 3.36 -19.40 20.16
CA SER A 654 4.21 -20.46 19.61
C SER A 654 4.73 -20.20 18.19
N LEU A 655 4.05 -19.34 17.42
CA LEU A 655 4.42 -18.95 16.06
C LEU A 655 5.28 -17.68 16.01
N GLY A 656 5.68 -17.14 17.18
CA GLY A 656 6.41 -15.87 17.27
C GLY A 656 5.52 -14.64 17.07
N LEU A 657 6.15 -13.52 16.70
CA LEU A 657 5.44 -12.26 16.42
C LEU A 657 4.74 -12.36 15.07
N LEU A 658 3.41 -12.25 15.09
CA LEU A 658 2.58 -12.35 13.90
C LEU A 658 2.34 -10.96 13.33
N LEU A 659 3.05 -10.64 12.26
CA LEU A 659 2.85 -9.39 11.54
C LEU A 659 1.86 -9.62 10.40
N PRO A 660 0.89 -8.71 10.20
CA PRO A 660 0.09 -8.72 8.98
C PRO A 660 0.98 -8.66 7.73
N GLY A 661 0.60 -9.38 6.67
CA GLY A 661 1.45 -9.58 5.49
C GLY A 661 2.42 -10.75 5.57
N SER A 662 2.60 -11.36 6.73
CA SER A 662 3.43 -12.56 6.86
C SER A 662 2.82 -13.74 6.11
N HIS A 663 3.68 -14.48 5.41
CA HIS A 663 3.33 -15.68 4.67
C HIS A 663 3.95 -16.91 5.35
N TYR A 664 3.15 -17.95 5.56
CA TYR A 664 3.57 -19.23 6.10
C TYR A 664 3.28 -20.32 5.08
N LEU A 665 4.26 -21.20 4.87
CA LEU A 665 4.10 -22.39 4.06
C LEU A 665 3.97 -23.60 4.97
N GLY A 666 2.78 -24.21 4.98
CA GLY A 666 2.54 -25.50 5.61
C GLY A 666 2.79 -26.62 4.61
N ARG A 667 3.63 -27.59 4.98
CA ARG A 667 3.77 -28.83 4.22
C ARG A 667 3.31 -30.00 5.09
N PHE A 668 2.39 -30.79 4.56
CA PHE A 668 1.98 -32.05 5.17
C PHE A 668 1.97 -33.14 4.10
N GLN A 669 2.96 -34.05 4.17
CA GLN A 669 3.21 -35.07 3.14
C GLN A 669 3.38 -34.41 1.75
N ASP A 670 2.46 -34.72 0.83
CA ASP A 670 2.43 -34.19 -0.55
C ASP A 670 1.57 -32.93 -0.69
N ARG A 671 0.90 -32.49 0.39
CA ARG A 671 0.05 -31.30 0.39
C ARG A 671 0.84 -30.08 0.85
N LEU A 672 0.66 -29.00 0.11
CA LEU A 672 1.21 -27.68 0.42
C LEU A 672 0.07 -26.72 0.67
N ILE A 673 0.20 -25.92 1.72
CA ILE A 673 -0.80 -24.97 2.16
C ILE A 673 -0.11 -23.63 2.32
N TRP A 674 -0.64 -22.60 1.69
CA TRP A 674 -0.17 -21.24 1.85
C TRP A 674 -1.09 -20.48 2.79
N ILE A 675 -0.58 -20.09 3.95
CA ILE A 675 -1.29 -19.28 4.92
C ILE A 675 -0.76 -17.84 4.86
N MET A 676 -1.63 -16.86 4.76
CA MET A 676 -1.30 -15.45 4.83
C MET A 676 -2.06 -14.79 5.98
N ILE A 677 -1.39 -13.96 6.76
CA ILE A 677 -2.02 -13.14 7.79
C ILE A 677 -2.49 -11.84 7.14
N LEU A 678 -3.80 -11.57 7.19
CA LEU A 678 -4.40 -10.40 6.56
C LEU A 678 -4.60 -9.24 7.52
N GLU A 679 -5.09 -9.53 8.73
CA GLU A 679 -5.47 -8.52 9.70
C GLU A 679 -5.29 -9.10 11.11
N HIS A 680 -4.83 -8.27 12.03
CA HIS A 680 -4.67 -8.63 13.42
C HIS A 680 -5.19 -7.52 14.32
N GLY A 681 -5.87 -7.87 15.41
CA GLY A 681 -6.35 -6.93 16.42
C GLY A 681 -6.55 -7.60 17.77
N TYR A 682 -7.34 -6.97 18.65
CA TYR A 682 -7.48 -7.46 20.02
C TYR A 682 -8.10 -8.85 20.05
N THR A 683 -7.28 -9.86 20.37
CA THR A 683 -7.66 -11.28 20.48
C THR A 683 -8.16 -11.95 19.19
N TYR A 684 -8.06 -11.29 18.02
CA TYR A 684 -8.43 -11.89 16.74
C TYR A 684 -7.32 -11.78 15.70
N CYS A 685 -7.33 -12.73 14.76
CA CYS A 685 -6.43 -12.78 13.62
C CYS A 685 -7.20 -13.35 12.43
N CYS A 686 -7.25 -12.57 11.35
CA CYS A 686 -7.83 -12.97 10.07
C CYS A 686 -6.73 -13.57 9.20
N ILE A 687 -6.91 -14.83 8.82
CA ILE A 687 -5.97 -15.56 7.97
C ILE A 687 -6.64 -15.95 6.66
N ASN A 688 -5.85 -15.96 5.59
CA ASN A 688 -6.21 -16.53 4.31
C ASN A 688 -5.44 -17.83 4.13
N ILE A 689 -6.13 -18.91 3.75
CA ILE A 689 -5.52 -20.22 3.51
C ILE A 689 -5.81 -20.61 2.07
N LYS A 690 -4.75 -20.93 1.31
CA LYS A 690 -4.82 -21.37 -0.08
C LYS A 690 -4.16 -22.72 -0.28
#